data_AF-A0A348RYN4-F1
#
_entry.id   AF-A0A348RYN4-F1
#
_cell.length_a   1.000
_cell.length_b   1.000
_cell.length_c   1.000
_cell.angle_alpha   90.00
_cell.angle_beta   90.00
_cell.angle_gamma   90.00
#
_symmetry.space_group_name_H-M   'P 1'
#
loop_
_entity.id
_entity.type
_entity.pdbx_description
1 polymer ?
#
loop_
_entity_poly.entity_id
_entity_poly.type
_entity_poly.pdbx_seq_one_letter_code
_entity_poly.pdbx_strand_id
1 'polypeptide(L)'
;MARVHAGIDEIHSKYDCLLGANLHATLPVDRHVLIKRIRIWVNANGFITPLNRMALLNFNAGAPARWRFFAPAGNGRSVEIELVMDMLKDTNTTLIRLIRPKDRCSSGEELPEEYPVRLTVRFDIEDRNFHWETQRNESAEHHFNQHIRQTDSPAGFHFSPASERQLSVWTDNGQYHSAPEWTQGIPHPVEQSRGQTGHGDAFSPGWFEIPMGTGETVHLVATAELKDPDQHSIAHFVDARLQHHETLLAKANLDGNDRWGRQLLKALDAFVVKRDDGRTVIAGYPWFLDWGRDSLIVARGMLSGGMIDEVVKLLKVFGRFESHGTLPNTIHGANASNRDTSDAPLWYGVLSEETAVIKGDSFYQMEVDDGGKTIQEVLFRIANGILSGTPNGIHMDQESGLVWSPSHFTWMDTNYPAGTPREGYPIEIQALWIRLLQLLNTLYSANEEASIPYYMKPLKGTWQDCLKLAKRSFDQLFWIEEKGWPADVLLASEGTPAKKALRDQALRSNCLWAVSLGCMDGQKARSTVSAARKCLVIPGALRSLAPIPVIPHLPIYGKNGDLLNDPTFPYWGRYEGEEDTRRKPAYHNGTAWLWTFPTFCEALAEAWKTDPKAKDAALDYLASMSHFWIEGCSGQLPEVVDGDAPHQQRGCDAQAWSVSEALRVWTKINRAQKITLKTK
;
A
#
# COMPACT_ATOMS: atom_id res chain seq x y z
N MET A 1 -6.20 8.31 -9.54
CA MET A 1 -6.86 7.48 -8.51
C MET A 1 -8.36 7.68 -8.61
N ALA A 2 -9.14 6.60 -8.51
CA ALA A 2 -10.59 6.63 -8.38
C ALA A 2 -10.98 5.77 -7.17
N ARG A 3 -11.79 6.31 -6.27
CA ARG A 3 -12.32 5.66 -5.07
C ARG A 3 -13.83 5.85 -5.06
N VAL A 4 -14.53 4.86 -5.60
CA VAL A 4 -15.98 4.91 -5.90
C VAL A 4 -16.66 3.73 -5.20
N HIS A 5 -17.82 4.00 -4.59
CA HIS A 5 -18.59 3.01 -3.84
C HIS A 5 -19.52 2.18 -4.75
N ALA A 6 -20.02 1.06 -4.23
CA ALA A 6 -21.05 0.27 -4.91
C ALA A 6 -22.33 1.10 -5.15
N GLY A 7 -22.72 1.95 -4.18
CA GLY A 7 -23.62 3.08 -4.45
C GLY A 7 -22.81 4.22 -5.07
N ILE A 8 -22.92 4.40 -6.39
CA ILE A 8 -22.02 5.29 -7.17
C ILE A 8 -22.07 6.77 -6.76
N ASP A 9 -23.15 7.18 -6.06
CA ASP A 9 -23.40 8.54 -5.58
C ASP A 9 -23.04 8.74 -4.10
N GLU A 10 -22.63 7.68 -3.40
CA GLU A 10 -22.28 7.68 -1.98
C GLU A 10 -20.90 8.29 -1.72
N ILE A 11 -20.80 9.04 -0.63
CA ILE A 11 -19.56 9.61 -0.10
C ILE A 11 -19.54 9.34 1.40
N HIS A 12 -18.45 8.75 1.86
CA HIS A 12 -18.17 8.46 3.27
C HIS A 12 -16.91 9.18 3.78
N SER A 13 -16.09 9.70 2.86
CA SER A 13 -14.85 10.36 3.19
C SER A 13 -14.48 11.45 2.20
N LYS A 14 -13.66 12.41 2.65
CA LYS A 14 -13.08 13.43 1.78
C LYS A 14 -12.22 12.84 0.66
N TYR A 15 -11.69 11.63 0.84
CA TYR A 15 -10.88 10.92 -0.15
C TYR A 15 -11.69 10.15 -1.20
N ASP A 16 -13.01 10.01 -1.03
CA ASP A 16 -13.86 9.48 -2.09
C ASP A 16 -13.86 10.46 -3.26
N CYS A 17 -13.51 9.95 -4.44
CA CYS A 17 -13.42 10.74 -5.66
C CYS A 17 -13.55 9.85 -6.89
N LEU A 18 -14.26 10.31 -7.91
CA LEU A 18 -14.24 9.71 -9.24
C LEU A 18 -12.89 9.94 -9.94
N LEU A 19 -12.28 11.11 -9.72
CA LEU A 19 -10.98 11.46 -10.30
C LEU A 19 -10.14 12.29 -9.32
N GLY A 20 -9.17 11.65 -8.69
CA GLY A 20 -8.03 12.26 -8.02
C GLY A 20 -6.79 12.15 -8.91
N ALA A 21 -6.35 13.28 -9.49
CA ALA A 21 -5.28 13.35 -10.47
C ALA A 21 -3.91 13.53 -9.83
N ASN A 22 -2.89 12.92 -10.41
CA ASN A 22 -1.48 13.22 -10.15
C ASN A 22 -1.02 14.27 -11.18
N LEU A 23 -0.98 15.54 -10.81
CA LEU A 23 -0.71 16.63 -11.76
C LEU A 23 0.77 16.82 -12.09
N HIS A 24 1.68 16.09 -11.44
CA HIS A 24 3.10 16.11 -11.80
C HIS A 24 3.38 15.10 -12.93
N ALA A 25 4.10 15.53 -13.97
CA ALA A 25 4.28 14.74 -15.19
C ALA A 25 5.09 13.44 -14.99
N THR A 26 6.11 13.47 -14.11
CA THR A 26 7.07 12.36 -13.98
C THR A 26 7.15 11.74 -12.59
N LEU A 27 6.47 12.29 -11.58
CA LEU A 27 6.66 11.91 -10.18
C LEU A 27 5.31 11.73 -9.50
N PRO A 28 5.20 10.78 -8.54
CA PRO A 28 4.06 10.74 -7.67
C PRO A 28 4.07 11.97 -6.74
N VAL A 29 2.94 12.66 -6.69
CA VAL A 29 2.66 13.78 -5.78
C VAL A 29 1.28 13.60 -5.17
N ASP A 30 0.96 14.43 -4.19
CA ASP A 30 -0.36 14.52 -3.61
C ASP A 30 -1.44 14.62 -4.69
N ARG A 31 -2.55 13.90 -4.46
CA ARG A 31 -3.61 13.78 -5.46
C ARG A 31 -4.46 15.04 -5.38
N HIS A 32 -4.77 15.58 -6.55
CA HIS A 32 -5.68 16.70 -6.71
C HIS A 32 -7.06 16.18 -7.07
N VAL A 33 -8.04 16.38 -6.19
CA VAL A 33 -9.42 15.94 -6.40
C VAL A 33 -10.08 16.89 -7.38
N LEU A 34 -10.40 16.39 -8.57
CA LEU A 34 -11.08 17.13 -9.65
C LEU A 34 -12.53 16.72 -9.78
N ILE A 35 -12.86 15.45 -9.50
CA ILE A 35 -14.24 14.97 -9.50
C ILE A 35 -14.52 14.20 -8.21
N LYS A 36 -15.46 14.70 -7.43
CA LYS A 36 -15.93 14.10 -6.18
C LYS A 36 -16.78 12.86 -6.43
N ARG A 37 -17.81 12.97 -7.26
CA ARG A 37 -18.70 11.85 -7.63
C ARG A 37 -19.42 12.09 -8.95
N ILE A 38 -20.09 11.03 -9.41
CA ILE A 38 -21.05 11.06 -10.50
C ILE A 38 -22.45 10.76 -9.95
N ARG A 39 -23.46 11.48 -10.44
CA ARG A 39 -24.88 11.21 -10.13
C ARG A 39 -25.61 10.92 -11.43
N ILE A 40 -26.37 9.84 -11.48
CA ILE A 40 -27.04 9.38 -12.70
C ILE A 40 -28.50 9.08 -12.39
N TRP A 41 -29.39 9.53 -13.26
CA TRP A 41 -30.80 9.16 -13.27
C TRP A 41 -31.15 8.62 -14.64
N VAL A 42 -31.96 7.56 -14.68
CA VAL A 42 -32.58 7.07 -15.91
C VAL A 42 -34.03 7.52 -15.96
N ASN A 43 -34.43 8.10 -17.08
CA ASN A 43 -35.81 8.35 -17.44
C ASN A 43 -36.22 7.29 -18.46
N ALA A 44 -36.97 6.29 -18.01
CA ALA A 44 -37.52 5.23 -18.84
C ALA A 44 -39.02 5.44 -18.99
N ASN A 45 -39.46 5.86 -20.18
CA ASN A 45 -40.89 6.11 -20.46
C ASN A 45 -41.55 7.08 -19.45
N GLY A 46 -40.84 8.12 -19.03
CA GLY A 46 -41.33 9.13 -18.07
C GLY A 46 -41.09 8.79 -16.60
N PHE A 47 -40.61 7.59 -16.28
CA PHE A 47 -40.28 7.19 -14.91
C PHE A 47 -38.81 7.44 -14.61
N ILE A 48 -38.55 8.31 -13.64
CA ILE A 48 -37.19 8.72 -13.25
C ILE A 48 -36.72 7.85 -12.09
N THR A 49 -35.60 7.15 -12.28
CA THR A 49 -34.96 6.30 -11.28
C THR A 49 -33.52 6.73 -11.07
N PRO A 50 -33.09 7.08 -9.84
CA PRO A 50 -31.67 7.31 -9.56
C PRO A 50 -30.90 5.99 -9.63
N LEU A 51 -29.76 5.97 -10.31
CA LEU A 51 -28.85 4.84 -10.31
C LEU A 51 -27.99 4.90 -9.05
N ASN A 52 -28.54 4.40 -7.94
CA ASN A 52 -27.87 4.35 -6.63
C ASN A 52 -27.96 2.94 -6.04
N ARG A 53 -27.56 2.79 -4.77
CA ARG A 53 -27.61 1.48 -4.06
C ARG A 53 -29.00 0.82 -4.10
N MET A 54 -30.09 1.58 -4.12
CA MET A 54 -31.46 1.04 -4.14
C MET A 54 -31.87 0.48 -5.49
N ALA A 55 -31.29 0.99 -6.58
CA ALA A 55 -31.50 0.47 -7.93
C ALA A 55 -30.51 -0.65 -8.30
N LEU A 56 -29.49 -0.91 -7.47
CA LEU A 56 -28.39 -1.81 -7.79
C LEU A 56 -28.84 -3.28 -7.77
N LEU A 57 -28.79 -3.93 -8.93
CA LEU A 57 -29.04 -5.37 -9.09
C LEU A 57 -27.78 -6.19 -8.82
N ASN A 58 -26.65 -5.73 -9.33
CA ASN A 58 -25.38 -6.44 -9.21
C ASN A 58 -24.20 -5.47 -9.27
N PHE A 59 -23.13 -5.79 -8.53
CA PHE A 59 -21.86 -5.08 -8.55
C PHE A 59 -20.70 -6.06 -8.65
N ASN A 60 -19.81 -5.83 -9.60
CA ASN A 60 -18.54 -6.53 -9.73
C ASN A 60 -17.41 -5.51 -9.53
N ALA A 61 -16.69 -5.66 -8.43
CA ALA A 61 -15.54 -4.83 -8.11
C ALA A 61 -14.30 -5.25 -8.91
N GLY A 62 -13.35 -4.32 -9.06
CA GLY A 62 -12.09 -4.52 -9.76
C GLY A 62 -11.91 -3.52 -10.89
N ALA A 63 -10.77 -3.53 -11.56
CA ALA A 63 -10.56 -2.74 -12.78
C ALA A 63 -10.78 -3.66 -14.00
N PRO A 64 -11.81 -3.42 -14.84
CA PRO A 64 -12.85 -2.39 -14.73
C PRO A 64 -13.99 -2.80 -13.76
N ALA A 65 -14.57 -1.82 -13.07
CA ALA A 65 -15.67 -2.02 -12.15
C ALA A 65 -16.99 -2.01 -12.93
N ARG A 66 -17.95 -2.84 -12.53
CA ARG A 66 -19.22 -3.00 -13.25
C ARG A 66 -20.41 -2.95 -12.31
N TRP A 67 -21.37 -2.12 -12.66
CA TRP A 67 -22.66 -2.02 -11.99
C TRP A 67 -23.76 -2.38 -12.96
N ARG A 68 -24.82 -2.98 -12.44
CA ARG A 68 -26.06 -3.19 -13.16
C ARG A 68 -27.21 -2.67 -12.31
N PHE A 69 -28.02 -1.81 -12.90
CA PHE A 69 -29.13 -1.15 -12.22
C PHE A 69 -30.46 -1.54 -12.85
N PHE A 70 -31.48 -1.64 -12.00
CA PHE A 70 -32.87 -1.79 -12.37
C PHE A 70 -33.56 -0.43 -12.44
N ALA A 71 -34.40 -0.23 -13.45
CA ALA A 71 -35.23 0.96 -13.55
C ALA A 71 -36.66 0.62 -14.01
N PRO A 72 -37.70 0.89 -13.21
CA PRO A 72 -39.08 0.75 -13.64
C PRO A 72 -39.44 1.73 -14.77
N ALA A 73 -40.31 1.29 -15.68
CA ALA A 73 -40.80 2.06 -16.83
C ALA A 73 -42.34 2.09 -16.95
N GLY A 74 -43.05 1.70 -15.88
CA GLY A 74 -44.50 1.67 -15.80
C GLY A 74 -45.15 0.41 -16.41
N ASN A 75 -46.42 0.14 -16.11
CA ASN A 75 -47.19 -1.00 -16.63
C ASN A 75 -46.50 -2.38 -16.49
N GLY A 76 -45.77 -2.59 -15.40
CA GLY A 76 -45.01 -3.84 -15.18
C GLY A 76 -43.76 -3.97 -16.07
N ARG A 77 -43.35 -2.90 -16.75
CA ARG A 77 -42.14 -2.85 -17.59
C ARG A 77 -40.96 -2.23 -16.86
N SER A 78 -39.77 -2.54 -17.35
CA SER A 78 -38.52 -1.98 -16.85
C SER A 78 -37.43 -1.96 -17.92
N VAL A 79 -36.34 -1.28 -17.59
CA VAL A 79 -35.06 -1.37 -18.30
C VAL A 79 -33.94 -1.62 -17.31
N GLU A 80 -32.86 -2.23 -17.79
CA GLU A 80 -31.61 -2.30 -17.06
C GLU A 80 -30.58 -1.35 -17.67
N ILE A 81 -29.70 -0.80 -16.83
CA ILE A 81 -28.55 -0.01 -17.27
C ILE A 81 -27.29 -0.64 -16.67
N GLU A 82 -26.34 -0.99 -17.53
CA GLU A 82 -25.00 -1.37 -17.09
C GLU A 82 -24.07 -0.15 -17.14
N LEU A 83 -23.28 0.01 -16.09
CA LEU A 83 -22.21 1.00 -16.01
C LEU A 83 -20.89 0.24 -15.86
N VAL A 84 -19.90 0.56 -16.68
CA VAL A 84 -18.53 0.03 -16.59
C VAL A 84 -17.57 1.20 -16.42
N MET A 85 -16.70 1.14 -15.42
CA MET A 85 -15.75 2.21 -15.11
C MET A 85 -14.32 1.68 -14.99
N ASP A 86 -13.36 2.40 -15.55
CA ASP A 86 -11.94 2.16 -15.30
C ASP A 86 -11.15 3.47 -15.41
N MET A 87 -9.98 3.50 -14.78
CA MET A 87 -8.97 4.50 -15.10
C MET A 87 -8.04 3.95 -16.18
N LEU A 88 -7.82 4.74 -17.23
CA LEU A 88 -6.84 4.40 -18.26
C LEU A 88 -5.44 4.35 -17.64
N LYS A 89 -4.73 3.25 -17.91
CA LYS A 89 -3.41 2.98 -17.32
C LYS A 89 -2.44 4.13 -17.62
N ASP A 90 -1.68 4.53 -16.60
CA ASP A 90 -0.69 5.60 -16.66
C ASP A 90 -1.24 6.98 -17.10
N THR A 91 -2.53 7.25 -16.89
CA THR A 91 -3.15 8.56 -17.18
C THR A 91 -4.07 9.03 -16.06
N ASN A 92 -4.36 10.31 -16.01
CA ASN A 92 -5.40 10.93 -15.20
C ASN A 92 -6.76 10.95 -15.90
N THR A 93 -7.13 9.83 -16.52
CA THR A 93 -8.41 9.67 -17.25
C THR A 93 -9.26 8.58 -16.64
N THR A 94 -10.51 8.91 -16.31
CA THR A 94 -11.56 7.94 -15.95
C THR A 94 -12.52 7.79 -17.12
N LEU A 95 -12.73 6.57 -17.57
CA LEU A 95 -13.71 6.22 -18.59
C LEU A 95 -14.92 5.56 -17.96
N ILE A 96 -16.10 5.93 -18.46
CA ILE A 96 -17.37 5.39 -18.04
C ILE A 96 -18.11 4.96 -19.29
N ARG A 97 -18.48 3.68 -19.37
CA ARG A 97 -19.30 3.11 -20.43
C ARG A 97 -20.67 2.79 -19.89
N LEU A 98 -21.69 3.41 -20.48
CA LEU A 98 -23.10 3.19 -20.19
C LEU A 98 -23.69 2.30 -21.28
N ILE A 99 -24.42 1.26 -20.88
CA ILE A 99 -24.99 0.27 -21.79
C ILE A 99 -26.44 0.04 -21.42
N ARG A 100 -27.34 0.08 -22.40
CA ARG A 100 -28.69 -0.49 -22.28
C ARG A 100 -28.66 -1.88 -22.91
N PRO A 101 -28.49 -2.97 -22.14
CA PRO A 101 -28.38 -4.30 -22.70
C PRO A 101 -29.65 -4.70 -23.47
N LYS A 102 -29.48 -5.54 -24.48
CA LYS A 102 -30.59 -6.13 -25.25
C LYS A 102 -31.11 -7.39 -24.56
N ASP A 103 -32.43 -7.61 -24.60
CA ASP A 103 -33.12 -8.81 -24.11
C ASP A 103 -32.77 -9.17 -22.65
N ARG A 104 -32.59 -8.16 -21.78
CA ARG A 104 -32.14 -8.34 -20.41
C ARG A 104 -33.01 -7.59 -19.42
N CYS A 105 -33.98 -8.30 -18.86
CA CYS A 105 -34.87 -7.82 -17.82
C CYS A 105 -34.93 -8.84 -16.67
N SER A 106 -34.46 -8.45 -15.48
CA SER A 106 -34.50 -9.27 -14.27
C SER A 106 -35.88 -9.31 -13.60
N SER A 107 -36.77 -8.37 -13.90
CA SER A 107 -38.11 -8.29 -13.30
C SER A 107 -39.08 -7.50 -14.18
N GLY A 108 -40.19 -8.13 -14.59
CA GLY A 108 -41.20 -7.50 -15.43
C GLY A 108 -40.95 -7.71 -16.93
N GLU A 109 -41.61 -6.92 -17.76
CA GLU A 109 -41.42 -6.95 -19.22
C GLU A 109 -40.37 -5.91 -19.66
N GLU A 110 -39.57 -6.24 -20.67
CA GLU A 110 -38.65 -5.26 -21.26
C GLU A 110 -39.43 -4.10 -21.88
N LEU A 111 -38.97 -2.87 -21.65
CA LEU A 111 -39.56 -1.70 -22.29
C LEU A 111 -39.35 -1.78 -23.82
N PRO A 112 -40.42 -1.76 -24.65
CA PRO A 112 -40.29 -1.82 -26.10
C PRO A 112 -39.42 -0.69 -26.67
N GLU A 113 -38.76 -0.96 -27.80
CA GLU A 113 -37.74 -0.07 -28.39
C GLU A 113 -38.30 1.30 -28.80
N GLU A 114 -39.61 1.39 -29.07
CA GLU A 114 -40.27 2.65 -29.44
C GLU A 114 -40.38 3.66 -28.29
N TYR A 115 -40.23 3.22 -27.04
CA TYR A 115 -40.29 4.13 -25.90
C TYR A 115 -38.90 4.71 -25.60
N PRO A 116 -38.80 6.03 -25.39
CA PRO A 116 -37.53 6.68 -25.15
C PRO A 116 -36.99 6.29 -23.77
N VAL A 117 -35.68 6.00 -23.74
CA VAL A 117 -34.88 5.92 -22.52
C VAL A 117 -33.76 6.94 -22.63
N ARG A 118 -33.60 7.76 -21.58
CA ARG A 118 -32.55 8.76 -21.50
C ARG A 118 -31.89 8.72 -20.13
N LEU A 119 -30.60 9.03 -20.07
CA LEU A 119 -29.87 9.21 -18.83
C LEU A 119 -29.58 10.69 -18.62
N THR A 120 -29.82 11.17 -17.40
CA THR A 120 -29.33 12.45 -16.91
C THR A 120 -28.09 12.17 -16.08
N VAL A 121 -26.94 12.73 -16.46
CA VAL A 121 -25.66 12.52 -15.76
C VAL A 121 -25.10 13.84 -15.26
N ARG A 122 -24.72 13.90 -13.99
CA ARG A 122 -24.04 15.05 -13.38
C ARG A 122 -22.72 14.64 -12.77
N PHE A 123 -21.73 15.52 -12.92
CA PHE A 123 -20.45 15.42 -12.24
C PHE A 123 -20.40 16.50 -11.16
N ASP A 124 -20.06 16.08 -9.95
CA ASP A 124 -19.75 16.99 -8.85
C ASP A 124 -18.24 17.14 -8.82
N ILE A 125 -17.74 18.32 -9.15
CA ILE A 125 -16.33 18.68 -9.24
C ILE A 125 -15.86 19.44 -8.00
N GLU A 126 -14.55 19.35 -7.77
CA GLU A 126 -13.82 20.11 -6.76
C GLU A 126 -12.50 20.61 -7.36
N ASP A 127 -11.83 21.52 -6.66
CA ASP A 127 -10.49 21.98 -7.05
C ASP A 127 -9.59 22.05 -5.82
N ARG A 128 -9.15 20.88 -5.31
CA ARG A 128 -8.39 20.82 -4.05
C ARG A 128 -7.35 19.70 -3.99
N ASN A 129 -6.35 19.91 -3.14
CA ASN A 129 -5.56 18.82 -2.60
C ASN A 129 -6.47 17.89 -1.76
N PHE A 130 -6.30 16.57 -1.93
CA PHE A 130 -7.04 15.53 -1.20
C PHE A 130 -7.00 15.61 0.35
N HIS A 131 -6.08 16.34 0.97
CA HIS A 131 -6.06 16.57 2.43
C HIS A 131 -6.99 17.68 2.91
N TRP A 132 -7.54 18.49 1.99
CA TRP A 132 -8.38 19.66 2.28
C TRP A 132 -9.84 19.37 1.95
N GLU A 133 -10.73 20.29 2.30
CA GLU A 133 -12.14 20.26 1.96
C GLU A 133 -12.53 21.50 1.14
N THR A 134 -13.41 21.30 0.16
CA THR A 134 -14.03 22.43 -0.56
C THR A 134 -15.15 23.00 0.31
N GLN A 135 -15.23 24.33 0.41
CA GLN A 135 -16.27 25.04 1.13
C GLN A 135 -16.82 26.14 0.24
N ARG A 136 -18.14 26.22 0.10
CA ARG A 136 -18.79 27.25 -0.70
C ARG A 136 -18.62 28.62 -0.02
N ASN A 137 -18.08 29.56 -0.79
CA ASN A 137 -17.98 30.96 -0.44
C ASN A 137 -17.91 31.79 -1.74
N GLU A 138 -17.95 33.12 -1.65
CA GLU A 138 -17.91 34.01 -2.82
C GLU A 138 -16.69 33.76 -3.71
N SER A 139 -15.51 33.48 -3.13
CA SER A 139 -14.30 33.18 -3.89
C SER A 139 -14.41 31.85 -4.64
N ALA A 140 -14.97 30.81 -4.02
CA ALA A 140 -15.17 29.51 -4.66
C ALA A 140 -16.22 29.61 -5.78
N GLU A 141 -17.30 30.35 -5.57
CA GLU A 141 -18.30 30.61 -6.61
C GLU A 141 -17.69 31.33 -7.81
N HIS A 142 -16.93 32.40 -7.56
CA HIS A 142 -16.23 33.12 -8.61
C HIS A 142 -15.25 32.21 -9.36
N HIS A 143 -14.49 31.42 -8.62
CA HIS A 143 -13.52 30.48 -9.16
C HIS A 143 -14.14 29.47 -10.14
N PHE A 144 -15.20 28.75 -9.75
CA PHE A 144 -15.80 27.77 -10.65
C PHE A 144 -16.48 28.43 -11.86
N ASN A 145 -17.23 29.52 -11.64
CA ASN A 145 -17.95 30.19 -12.71
C ASN A 145 -17.03 30.80 -13.78
N GLN A 146 -15.84 31.27 -13.42
CA GLN A 146 -14.89 31.86 -14.38
C GLN A 146 -14.12 30.85 -15.22
N HIS A 147 -13.87 29.66 -14.67
CA HIS A 147 -12.97 28.69 -15.28
C HIS A 147 -13.69 27.56 -16.02
N ILE A 148 -15.02 27.56 -16.04
CA ILE A 148 -15.83 26.57 -16.76
C ILE A 148 -16.26 27.11 -18.12
N ARG A 149 -16.12 26.27 -19.15
CA ARG A 149 -16.60 26.54 -20.51
C ARG A 149 -17.29 25.31 -21.06
N GLN A 150 -18.47 25.48 -21.65
CA GLN A 150 -19.16 24.42 -22.38
C GLN A 150 -18.45 24.12 -23.71
N THR A 151 -18.50 22.85 -24.12
CA THR A 151 -18.06 22.36 -25.43
C THR A 151 -19.23 21.72 -26.15
N ASP A 152 -19.39 21.97 -27.44
CA ASP A 152 -20.51 21.43 -28.24
C ASP A 152 -20.10 20.23 -29.11
N SER A 153 -18.79 20.05 -29.39
CA SER A 153 -18.27 18.91 -30.16
C SER A 153 -16.85 18.54 -29.70
N PRO A 154 -16.69 17.48 -28.88
CA PRO A 154 -17.76 16.68 -28.26
C PRO A 154 -18.56 17.49 -27.22
N ALA A 155 -19.81 17.08 -26.99
CA ALA A 155 -20.69 17.73 -26.03
C ALA A 155 -20.16 17.53 -24.60
N GLY A 156 -19.98 18.62 -23.84
CA GLY A 156 -19.39 18.58 -22.51
C GLY A 156 -18.97 19.92 -21.92
N PHE A 157 -17.98 19.88 -21.03
CA PHE A 157 -17.37 21.07 -20.46
C PHE A 157 -15.86 20.91 -20.23
N HIS A 158 -15.17 22.05 -20.19
CA HIS A 158 -13.79 22.19 -19.72
C HIS A 158 -13.76 23.07 -18.49
N PHE A 159 -13.03 22.65 -17.47
CA PHE A 159 -12.65 23.42 -16.30
C PHE A 159 -11.13 23.62 -16.34
N SER A 160 -10.66 24.86 -16.46
CA SER A 160 -9.22 25.17 -16.60
C SER A 160 -8.83 26.36 -15.71
N PRO A 161 -8.65 26.13 -14.40
CA PRO A 161 -8.17 27.15 -13.47
C PRO A 161 -6.69 27.53 -13.66
N ALA A 162 -5.87 26.65 -14.25
CA ALA A 162 -4.47 26.91 -14.59
C ALA A 162 -4.02 26.05 -15.79
N SER A 163 -2.83 26.32 -16.34
CA SER A 163 -2.26 25.57 -17.47
C SER A 163 -2.01 24.09 -17.18
N GLU A 164 -1.62 23.80 -15.96
CA GLU A 164 -1.26 22.48 -15.43
C GLU A 164 -2.39 21.83 -14.65
N ARG A 165 -3.53 22.53 -14.52
CA ARG A 165 -4.70 22.08 -13.78
C ARG A 165 -5.93 22.28 -14.62
N GLN A 166 -6.37 21.20 -15.24
CA GLN A 166 -7.54 21.17 -16.09
C GLN A 166 -8.36 19.91 -15.86
N LEU A 167 -9.62 19.98 -16.28
CA LEU A 167 -10.53 18.86 -16.36
C LEU A 167 -11.39 19.03 -17.62
N SER A 168 -11.39 18.02 -18.46
CA SER A 168 -12.28 17.88 -19.60
C SER A 168 -13.26 16.75 -19.33
N VAL A 169 -14.56 17.01 -19.46
CA VAL A 169 -15.61 16.00 -19.33
C VAL A 169 -16.55 16.08 -20.52
N TRP A 170 -16.70 14.98 -21.25
CA TRP A 170 -17.52 14.94 -22.46
C TRP A 170 -18.11 13.55 -22.74
N THR A 171 -19.07 13.50 -23.66
CA THR A 171 -19.74 12.26 -24.11
C THR A 171 -19.57 12.06 -25.62
N ASP A 172 -19.48 10.81 -26.08
CA ASP A 172 -19.47 10.47 -27.52
C ASP A 172 -20.87 10.49 -28.15
N ASN A 173 -21.93 10.41 -27.34
CA ASN A 173 -23.32 10.59 -27.75
C ASN A 173 -24.14 11.32 -26.67
N GLY A 174 -25.01 12.24 -27.10
CA GLY A 174 -25.87 13.03 -26.21
C GLY A 174 -25.64 14.53 -26.31
N GLN A 175 -26.20 15.27 -25.35
CA GLN A 175 -26.11 16.72 -25.24
C GLN A 175 -25.65 17.13 -23.84
N TYR A 176 -25.00 18.29 -23.73
CA TYR A 176 -24.65 18.90 -22.46
C TYR A 176 -25.44 20.19 -22.24
N HIS A 177 -25.97 20.35 -21.03
CA HIS A 177 -26.78 21.49 -20.62
C HIS A 177 -26.10 22.20 -19.45
N SER A 178 -25.66 23.44 -19.66
CA SER A 178 -25.14 24.29 -18.59
C SER A 178 -26.25 24.60 -17.58
N ALA A 179 -26.05 24.19 -16.34
CA ALA A 179 -27.00 24.37 -15.24
C ALA A 179 -26.27 24.25 -13.90
N PRO A 180 -25.43 25.23 -13.54
CA PRO A 180 -24.55 25.12 -12.39
C PRO A 180 -25.31 25.00 -11.06
N GLU A 181 -24.87 24.11 -10.18
CA GLU A 181 -25.43 23.95 -8.83
C GLU A 181 -24.36 23.60 -7.79
N TRP A 182 -24.62 23.90 -6.52
CA TRP A 182 -23.81 23.47 -5.39
C TRP A 182 -24.52 22.37 -4.61
N THR A 183 -23.79 21.33 -4.23
CA THR A 183 -24.19 20.43 -3.15
C THR A 183 -23.40 20.81 -1.91
N GLN A 184 -24.08 21.20 -0.84
CA GLN A 184 -23.44 21.60 0.41
C GLN A 184 -23.56 20.52 1.49
N GLY A 185 -22.59 20.46 2.39
CA GLY A 185 -22.64 19.60 3.56
C GLY A 185 -22.61 18.10 3.25
N ILE A 186 -21.88 17.70 2.19
CA ILE A 186 -21.64 16.29 1.87
C ILE A 186 -20.91 15.65 3.07
N PRO A 187 -21.49 14.62 3.72
CA PRO A 187 -20.90 14.06 4.93
C PRO A 187 -19.57 13.32 4.67
N HIS A 188 -18.63 13.50 5.58
CA HIS A 188 -17.36 12.76 5.68
C HIS A 188 -17.29 12.04 7.05
N PRO A 189 -18.15 11.04 7.31
CA PRO A 189 -18.21 10.35 8.61
C PRO A 189 -16.87 9.69 9.02
N VAL A 190 -16.05 9.25 8.06
CA VAL A 190 -14.72 8.69 8.36
C VAL A 190 -13.82 9.76 8.97
N GLU A 191 -13.74 10.94 8.37
CA GLU A 191 -12.96 12.06 8.91
C GLU A 191 -13.51 12.55 10.25
N GLN A 192 -14.84 12.63 10.39
CA GLN A 192 -15.48 12.99 11.65
C GLN A 192 -15.09 12.05 12.79
N SER A 193 -15.03 10.74 12.54
CA SER A 193 -14.61 9.74 13.53
C SER A 193 -13.14 9.88 13.99
N ARG A 194 -12.33 10.59 13.20
CA ARG A 194 -10.91 10.88 13.46
C ARG A 194 -10.70 12.27 14.09
N GLY A 195 -11.78 12.99 14.41
CA GLY A 195 -11.73 14.36 14.91
C GLY A 195 -11.40 15.42 13.84
N GLN A 196 -11.52 15.08 12.56
CA GLN A 196 -11.31 16.01 11.44
C GLN A 196 -12.64 16.62 10.95
N THR A 197 -12.57 17.55 10.00
CA THR A 197 -13.74 18.16 9.35
C THR A 197 -14.64 17.09 8.73
N GLY A 198 -15.86 16.95 9.28
CA GLY A 198 -16.79 15.87 8.93
C GLY A 198 -17.70 16.15 7.72
N HIS A 199 -17.44 17.19 6.92
CA HIS A 199 -18.24 17.51 5.72
C HIS A 199 -17.48 18.41 4.74
N GLY A 200 -17.96 18.49 3.51
CA GLY A 200 -17.49 19.45 2.49
C GLY A 200 -18.56 19.73 1.43
N ASP A 201 -18.28 20.66 0.53
CA ASP A 201 -19.17 21.07 -0.54
C ASP A 201 -18.62 20.64 -1.91
N ALA A 202 -19.47 20.52 -2.94
CA ALA A 202 -19.02 20.27 -4.31
C ALA A 202 -19.85 21.05 -5.32
N PHE A 203 -19.23 21.42 -6.45
CA PHE A 203 -19.85 22.19 -7.51
C PHE A 203 -20.19 21.29 -8.70
N SER A 204 -21.37 21.43 -9.30
CA SER A 204 -21.75 20.69 -10.51
C SER A 204 -21.99 21.67 -11.66
N PRO A 205 -21.19 21.66 -12.73
CA PRO A 205 -21.28 22.64 -13.84
C PRO A 205 -22.60 22.59 -14.63
N GLY A 206 -23.24 21.43 -14.67
CA GLY A 206 -24.38 21.16 -15.54
C GLY A 206 -24.66 19.67 -15.59
N TRP A 207 -25.35 19.23 -16.65
CA TRP A 207 -25.75 17.83 -16.80
C TRP A 207 -25.73 17.39 -18.26
N PHE A 208 -25.49 16.09 -18.47
CA PHE A 208 -25.57 15.43 -19.77
C PHE A 208 -26.92 14.77 -19.94
N GLU A 209 -27.51 14.92 -21.13
CA GLU A 209 -28.65 14.15 -21.60
C GLU A 209 -28.18 13.10 -22.59
N ILE A 210 -28.27 11.82 -22.21
CA ILE A 210 -27.74 10.71 -23.00
C ILE A 210 -28.91 9.83 -23.48
N PRO A 211 -29.22 9.78 -24.79
CA PRO A 211 -30.21 8.83 -25.30
C PRO A 211 -29.67 7.40 -25.22
N MET A 212 -30.55 6.44 -24.90
CA MET A 212 -30.21 5.02 -24.77
C MET A 212 -31.21 4.12 -25.50
N GLY A 213 -30.95 3.83 -26.76
CA GLY A 213 -31.58 2.77 -27.53
C GLY A 213 -31.22 1.37 -27.02
N THR A 214 -32.00 0.37 -27.41
CA THR A 214 -31.75 -1.01 -27.03
C THR A 214 -30.45 -1.53 -27.63
N GLY A 215 -29.55 -2.07 -26.79
CA GLY A 215 -28.21 -2.50 -27.17
C GLY A 215 -27.21 -1.34 -27.33
N GLU A 216 -27.63 -0.09 -27.11
CA GLU A 216 -26.78 1.08 -27.27
C GLU A 216 -25.70 1.15 -26.19
N THR A 217 -24.53 1.63 -26.59
CA THR A 217 -23.38 1.90 -25.73
C THR A 217 -22.93 3.34 -25.92
N VAL A 218 -22.77 4.08 -24.82
CA VAL A 218 -22.29 5.46 -24.80
C VAL A 218 -21.11 5.57 -23.84
N HIS A 219 -20.12 6.38 -24.19
CA HIS A 219 -18.95 6.65 -23.36
C HIS A 219 -18.95 8.08 -22.84
N LEU A 220 -18.71 8.22 -21.54
CA LEU A 220 -18.31 9.46 -20.90
C LEU A 220 -16.82 9.41 -20.58
N VAL A 221 -16.12 10.48 -20.93
CA VAL A 221 -14.69 10.65 -20.67
C VAL A 221 -14.51 11.78 -19.68
N ALA A 222 -13.78 11.52 -18.60
CA ALA A 222 -13.34 12.52 -17.64
C ALA A 222 -11.81 12.50 -17.55
N THR A 223 -11.14 13.52 -18.06
CA THR A 223 -9.68 13.56 -18.18
C THR A 223 -9.07 14.86 -17.64
N ALA A 224 -7.98 14.72 -16.90
CA ALA A 224 -7.12 15.86 -16.53
C ALA A 224 -5.89 15.99 -17.46
N GLU A 225 -5.77 15.12 -18.46
CA GLU A 225 -4.70 15.18 -19.45
C GLU A 225 -4.87 16.38 -20.39
N LEU A 226 -3.76 16.91 -20.90
CA LEU A 226 -3.75 17.98 -21.92
C LEU A 226 -4.31 17.51 -23.27
N LYS A 227 -4.28 16.20 -23.50
CA LYS A 227 -4.75 15.58 -24.73
C LYS A 227 -5.80 14.53 -24.37
N ASP A 228 -6.95 14.61 -25.04
CA ASP A 228 -7.98 13.59 -24.92
C ASP A 228 -7.44 12.22 -25.36
N PRO A 229 -7.92 11.12 -24.73
CA PRO A 229 -7.63 9.77 -25.18
C PRO A 229 -8.15 9.57 -26.61
N ASP A 230 -7.44 8.75 -27.39
CA ASP A 230 -7.87 8.40 -28.73
C ASP A 230 -9.09 7.46 -28.72
N GLN A 231 -9.80 7.41 -29.85
CA GLN A 231 -11.03 6.62 -30.02
C GLN A 231 -10.81 5.11 -29.78
N HIS A 232 -9.63 4.57 -30.09
CA HIS A 232 -9.34 3.16 -29.86
C HIS A 232 -9.19 2.87 -28.36
N SER A 233 -8.47 3.74 -27.64
CA SER A 233 -8.34 3.69 -26.17
C SER A 233 -9.71 3.75 -25.48
N ILE A 234 -10.62 4.60 -25.96
CA ILE A 234 -11.99 4.72 -25.42
C ILE A 234 -12.81 3.46 -25.71
N ALA A 235 -12.79 2.95 -26.94
CA ALA A 235 -13.59 1.79 -27.34
C ALA A 235 -13.12 0.47 -26.68
N HIS A 236 -11.83 0.35 -26.37
CA HIS A 236 -11.22 -0.92 -25.93
C HIS A 236 -10.62 -0.91 -24.52
N PHE A 237 -10.89 0.10 -23.68
CA PHE A 237 -10.28 0.19 -22.35
C PHE A 237 -10.47 -1.06 -21.48
N VAL A 238 -11.65 -1.69 -21.57
CA VAL A 238 -11.97 -2.95 -20.88
C VAL A 238 -11.04 -4.08 -21.34
N ASP A 239 -10.90 -4.27 -22.65
CA ASP A 239 -10.09 -5.34 -23.23
C ASP A 239 -8.60 -5.10 -22.93
N ALA A 240 -8.16 -3.84 -23.02
CA ALA A 240 -6.80 -3.43 -22.68
C ALA A 240 -6.46 -3.75 -21.22
N ARG A 241 -7.39 -3.52 -20.29
CA ARG A 241 -7.23 -3.87 -18.87
C ARG A 241 -7.13 -5.37 -18.66
N LEU A 242 -8.00 -6.16 -19.30
CA LEU A 242 -7.97 -7.62 -19.22
C LEU A 242 -6.67 -8.19 -19.78
N GLN A 243 -6.24 -7.72 -20.96
CA GLN A 243 -5.00 -8.12 -21.61
C GLN A 243 -3.76 -7.76 -20.77
N HIS A 244 -3.75 -6.59 -20.12
CA HIS A 244 -2.67 -6.21 -19.20
C HIS A 244 -2.58 -7.20 -18.02
N HIS A 245 -3.71 -7.53 -17.39
CA HIS A 245 -3.72 -8.52 -16.32
C HIS A 245 -3.30 -9.92 -16.79
N GLU A 246 -3.72 -10.36 -17.98
CA GLU A 246 -3.29 -11.65 -18.55
C GLU A 246 -1.77 -11.68 -18.77
N THR A 247 -1.21 -10.60 -19.31
CA THR A 247 0.24 -10.44 -19.51
C THR A 247 0.98 -10.48 -18.19
N LEU A 248 0.46 -9.79 -17.17
CA LEU A 248 1.02 -9.79 -15.83
C LEU A 248 1.02 -11.20 -15.21
N LEU A 249 -0.12 -11.89 -15.27
CA LEU A 249 -0.25 -13.24 -14.73
C LEU A 249 0.65 -14.26 -15.45
N ALA A 250 0.84 -14.10 -16.77
CA ALA A 250 1.72 -14.96 -17.55
C ALA A 250 3.19 -14.87 -17.10
N LYS A 251 3.64 -13.70 -16.63
CA LYS A 251 5.01 -13.50 -16.11
C LYS A 251 5.23 -14.13 -14.73
N ALA A 252 4.19 -14.26 -13.92
CA ALA A 252 4.32 -14.61 -12.50
C ALA A 252 4.61 -16.09 -12.20
N ASN A 253 4.54 -16.96 -13.22
CA ASN A 253 4.65 -18.42 -13.08
C ASN A 253 3.72 -18.96 -11.95
N LEU A 254 2.54 -18.36 -11.80
CA LEU A 254 1.50 -18.79 -10.87
C LEU A 254 0.62 -19.85 -11.53
N ASP A 255 0.14 -20.79 -10.73
CA ASP A 255 -0.76 -21.84 -11.20
C ASP A 255 -2.07 -21.23 -11.74
N GLY A 256 -2.64 -21.84 -12.79
CA GLY A 256 -3.93 -21.42 -13.35
C GLY A 256 -5.06 -21.42 -12.32
N ASN A 257 -5.00 -22.39 -11.39
CA ASN A 257 -5.99 -22.60 -10.34
C ASN A 257 -5.67 -21.81 -9.05
N ASP A 258 -4.53 -21.13 -8.96
CA ASP A 258 -4.16 -20.31 -7.81
C ASP A 258 -4.90 -18.97 -7.85
N ARG A 259 -6.20 -19.01 -7.52
CA ARG A 259 -7.06 -17.82 -7.45
C ARG A 259 -6.51 -16.81 -6.45
N TRP A 260 -5.89 -17.28 -5.37
CA TRP A 260 -5.40 -16.41 -4.30
C TRP A 260 -4.20 -15.57 -4.75
N GLY A 261 -3.14 -16.24 -5.21
CA GLY A 261 -1.93 -15.57 -5.71
C GLY A 261 -2.22 -14.67 -6.92
N ARG A 262 -3.12 -15.11 -7.81
CA ARG A 262 -3.54 -14.31 -8.98
C ARG A 262 -4.28 -13.03 -8.59
N GLN A 263 -5.14 -13.06 -7.58
CA GLN A 263 -5.83 -11.87 -7.10
C GLN A 263 -4.86 -10.91 -6.40
N LEU A 264 -3.97 -11.41 -5.54
CA LEU A 264 -2.95 -10.58 -4.89
C LEU A 264 -2.02 -9.90 -5.89
N LEU A 265 -1.64 -10.58 -6.97
CA LEU A 265 -0.82 -9.99 -8.01
C LEU A 265 -1.53 -8.84 -8.76
N LYS A 266 -2.82 -9.00 -9.07
CA LYS A 266 -3.62 -7.92 -9.66
C LYS A 266 -3.77 -6.74 -8.70
N ALA A 267 -3.96 -7.02 -7.41
CA ALA A 267 -4.05 -6.01 -6.37
C ALA A 267 -2.74 -5.22 -6.25
N LEU A 268 -1.60 -5.90 -6.32
CA LEU A 268 -0.26 -5.32 -6.24
C LEU A 268 0.05 -4.39 -7.42
N ASP A 269 -0.39 -4.74 -8.63
CA ASP A 269 -0.20 -3.94 -9.85
C ASP A 269 -0.76 -2.51 -9.72
N ALA A 270 -1.83 -2.33 -8.94
CA ALA A 270 -2.46 -1.03 -8.73
C ALA A 270 -1.54 -0.01 -8.03
N PHE A 271 -0.48 -0.45 -7.34
CA PHE A 271 0.44 0.43 -6.62
C PHE A 271 1.70 0.77 -7.42
N VAL A 272 1.98 0.07 -8.52
CA VAL A 272 3.19 0.26 -9.32
C VAL A 272 3.01 1.43 -10.29
N VAL A 273 3.72 2.52 -10.06
CA VAL A 273 3.58 3.78 -10.82
C VAL A 273 4.90 4.21 -11.47
N LYS A 274 4.81 5.14 -12.42
CA LYS A 274 5.98 5.75 -13.06
C LYS A 274 6.69 6.70 -12.08
N ARG A 275 8.02 6.73 -12.16
CA ARG A 275 8.86 7.72 -11.52
C ARG A 275 10.05 8.01 -12.41
N ASP A 276 10.08 9.19 -13.03
CA ASP A 276 11.06 9.58 -14.05
C ASP A 276 11.20 8.49 -15.14
N ASP A 277 12.41 7.97 -15.35
CA ASP A 277 12.74 6.86 -16.26
C ASP A 277 12.49 5.46 -15.64
N GLY A 278 12.14 5.42 -14.35
CA GLY A 278 11.98 4.22 -13.55
C GLY A 278 10.55 3.90 -13.12
N ARG A 279 10.46 3.09 -12.07
CA ARG A 279 9.21 2.69 -11.41
C ARG A 279 9.35 2.91 -9.91
N THR A 280 8.24 3.23 -9.27
CA THR A 280 8.13 3.32 -7.82
C THR A 280 6.79 2.73 -7.36
N VAL A 281 6.57 2.70 -6.06
CA VAL A 281 5.37 2.13 -5.44
C VAL A 281 4.67 3.21 -4.62
N ILE A 282 3.37 3.36 -4.81
CA ILE A 282 2.53 4.08 -3.85
C ILE A 282 2.30 3.18 -2.63
N ALA A 283 2.72 3.60 -1.44
CA ALA A 283 2.67 2.75 -0.24
C ALA A 283 1.25 2.34 0.19
N GLY A 284 0.26 3.19 -0.11
CA GLY A 284 -1.15 2.89 0.12
C GLY A 284 -2.09 4.00 -0.34
N TYR A 285 -3.30 3.61 -0.71
CA TYR A 285 -4.36 4.53 -1.08
C TYR A 285 -5.34 4.71 0.09
N PRO A 286 -5.87 5.93 0.29
CA PRO A 286 -5.78 7.05 -0.66
C PRO A 286 -4.64 8.05 -0.40
N TRP A 287 -4.00 8.09 0.76
CA TRP A 287 -3.15 9.23 1.17
C TRP A 287 -1.63 9.05 1.12
N PHE A 288 -1.07 7.87 0.91
CA PHE A 288 0.39 7.73 0.85
C PHE A 288 0.97 8.02 -0.54
N LEU A 289 2.27 8.36 -0.55
CA LEU A 289 3.14 8.48 -1.72
C LEU A 289 4.18 7.34 -1.73
N ASP A 290 5.29 7.53 -2.44
CA ASP A 290 6.40 6.58 -2.44
C ASP A 290 7.29 6.73 -1.19
N TRP A 291 7.07 5.82 -0.26
CA TRP A 291 7.90 5.62 0.93
C TRP A 291 9.03 4.63 0.63
N GLY A 292 10.24 4.96 1.06
CA GLY A 292 11.47 4.26 0.69
C GLY A 292 11.53 2.84 1.22
N ARG A 293 11.36 2.68 2.54
CA ARG A 293 11.23 1.37 3.20
C ARG A 293 10.11 0.54 2.59
N ASP A 294 8.93 1.13 2.45
CA ASP A 294 7.74 0.44 1.97
C ASP A 294 7.95 -0.07 0.54
N SER A 295 8.58 0.75 -0.32
CA SER A 295 8.93 0.37 -1.69
C SER A 295 9.85 -0.85 -1.74
N LEU A 296 10.86 -0.91 -0.86
CA LEU A 296 11.80 -2.02 -0.80
C LEU A 296 11.15 -3.31 -0.27
N ILE A 297 10.26 -3.21 0.71
CA ILE A 297 9.46 -4.34 1.20
C ILE A 297 8.50 -4.81 0.09
N VAL A 298 7.78 -3.88 -0.54
CA VAL A 298 6.81 -4.18 -1.61
C VAL A 298 7.47 -4.85 -2.81
N ALA A 299 8.68 -4.44 -3.16
CA ALA A 299 9.43 -5.01 -4.27
C ALA A 299 9.69 -6.52 -4.11
N ARG A 300 9.67 -7.07 -2.89
CA ARG A 300 9.85 -8.52 -2.67
C ARG A 300 8.66 -9.35 -3.15
N GLY A 301 7.43 -8.87 -2.93
CA GLY A 301 6.22 -9.46 -3.53
C GLY A 301 6.14 -9.21 -5.04
N MET A 302 6.58 -8.05 -5.53
CA MET A 302 6.70 -7.78 -6.96
C MET A 302 7.62 -8.80 -7.65
N LEU A 303 8.78 -9.06 -7.03
CA LEU A 303 9.74 -10.06 -7.47
C LEU A 303 9.12 -11.47 -7.49
N SER A 304 8.39 -11.83 -6.43
CA SER A 304 7.67 -13.11 -6.35
C SER A 304 6.61 -13.26 -7.44
N GLY A 305 5.96 -12.16 -7.79
CA GLY A 305 4.97 -12.03 -8.86
C GLY A 305 5.54 -11.85 -10.28
N GLY A 306 6.87 -11.96 -10.46
CA GLY A 306 7.51 -11.92 -11.78
C GLY A 306 7.76 -10.52 -12.36
N MET A 307 7.57 -9.46 -11.58
CA MET A 307 7.89 -8.07 -11.97
C MET A 307 9.38 -7.75 -11.82
N ILE A 308 10.24 -8.61 -12.38
CA ILE A 308 11.69 -8.59 -12.13
C ILE A 308 12.33 -7.30 -12.65
N ASP A 309 11.96 -6.86 -13.86
CA ASP A 309 12.55 -5.66 -14.47
C ASP A 309 12.15 -4.39 -13.71
N GLU A 310 10.92 -4.32 -13.21
CA GLU A 310 10.44 -3.23 -12.36
C GLU A 310 11.22 -3.17 -11.04
N VAL A 311 11.48 -4.33 -10.42
CA VAL A 311 12.29 -4.42 -9.18
C VAL A 311 13.73 -3.98 -9.42
N VAL A 312 14.35 -4.37 -10.54
CA VAL A 312 15.71 -3.93 -10.91
C VAL A 312 15.75 -2.41 -11.08
N LYS A 313 14.76 -1.82 -11.76
CA LYS A 313 14.65 -0.35 -11.90
C LYS A 313 14.50 0.33 -10.54
N LEU A 314 13.68 -0.21 -9.66
CA LEU A 314 13.48 0.31 -8.31
C LEU A 314 14.78 0.28 -7.50
N LEU A 315 15.50 -0.85 -7.51
CA LEU A 315 16.82 -0.96 -6.85
C LEU A 315 17.82 0.04 -7.40
N LYS A 316 17.86 0.26 -8.73
CA LYS A 316 18.70 1.31 -9.31
C LYS A 316 18.33 2.70 -8.79
N VAL A 317 17.04 3.04 -8.75
CA VAL A 317 16.58 4.33 -8.22
C VAL A 317 17.03 4.53 -6.77
N PHE A 318 16.81 3.55 -5.87
CA PHE A 318 17.25 3.67 -4.48
C PHE A 318 18.78 3.69 -4.34
N GLY A 319 19.49 2.86 -5.10
CA GLY A 319 20.96 2.80 -5.07
C GLY A 319 21.62 4.11 -5.49
N ARG A 320 21.03 4.88 -6.42
CA ARG A 320 21.48 6.24 -6.78
C ARG A 320 21.53 7.15 -5.56
N PHE A 321 20.53 7.06 -4.68
CA PHE A 321 20.40 7.89 -3.48
C PHE A 321 21.24 7.41 -2.28
N GLU A 322 21.99 6.31 -2.37
CA GLU A 322 22.92 5.92 -1.31
C GLU A 322 23.97 7.02 -1.08
N SER A 323 24.17 7.35 0.20
CA SER A 323 25.28 8.19 0.62
C SER A 323 25.63 7.94 2.08
N HIS A 324 26.92 7.71 2.35
CA HIS A 324 27.48 7.44 3.68
C HIS A 324 26.74 6.33 4.45
N GLY A 325 26.29 5.32 3.71
CA GLY A 325 25.57 4.15 4.20
C GLY A 325 24.09 4.37 4.55
N THR A 326 23.53 5.52 4.17
CA THR A 326 22.11 5.85 4.36
C THR A 326 21.33 5.80 3.04
N LEU A 327 20.03 5.49 3.14
CA LEU A 327 19.04 5.61 2.08
C LEU A 327 17.90 6.52 2.54
N PRO A 328 17.18 7.18 1.62
CA PRO A 328 16.03 8.01 1.97
C PRO A 328 14.88 7.16 2.54
N ASN A 329 14.27 7.65 3.62
CA ASN A 329 13.04 7.09 4.19
C ASN A 329 11.82 7.40 3.30
N THR A 330 11.79 8.56 2.66
CA THR A 330 10.72 9.00 1.76
C THR A 330 11.30 9.74 0.57
N ILE A 331 10.73 9.56 -0.63
CA ILE A 331 11.13 10.31 -1.82
C ILE A 331 9.97 11.17 -2.32
N HIS A 332 9.66 12.25 -1.61
CA HIS A 332 8.53 13.13 -1.94
C HIS A 332 8.82 14.00 -3.17
N GLY A 333 8.32 13.60 -4.33
CA GLY A 333 8.69 14.27 -5.58
C GLY A 333 10.20 14.23 -5.76
N ALA A 334 10.87 15.38 -5.84
CA ALA A 334 12.33 15.47 -5.95
C ALA A 334 13.07 15.44 -4.59
N ASN A 335 12.34 15.46 -3.46
CA ASN A 335 12.94 15.57 -2.13
C ASN A 335 13.24 14.19 -1.53
N ALA A 336 14.53 13.89 -1.37
CA ALA A 336 15.06 12.67 -0.73
C ALA A 336 15.84 12.98 0.57
N SER A 337 15.54 14.11 1.24
CA SER A 337 16.30 14.57 2.40
C SER A 337 16.04 13.78 3.68
N ASN A 338 14.82 13.25 3.86
CA ASN A 338 14.48 12.45 5.02
C ASN A 338 15.21 11.11 4.94
N ARG A 339 16.11 10.86 5.90
CA ARG A 339 16.92 9.65 6.02
C ARG A 339 16.77 9.00 7.39
N ASP A 340 15.68 9.29 8.09
CA ASP A 340 15.41 8.78 9.44
C ASP A 340 14.89 7.34 9.38
N THR A 341 15.75 6.42 8.92
CA THR A 341 15.46 5.00 8.76
C THR A 341 16.72 4.17 8.96
N SER A 342 16.64 3.18 9.84
CA SER A 342 17.68 2.15 10.03
C SER A 342 17.40 0.89 9.21
N ASP A 343 16.14 0.63 8.85
CA ASP A 343 15.71 -0.58 8.18
C ASP A 343 15.77 -0.50 6.65
N ALA A 344 15.52 0.66 6.02
CA ALA A 344 15.52 0.76 4.55
C ALA A 344 16.84 0.32 3.89
N PRO A 345 18.04 0.74 4.35
CA PRO A 345 19.30 0.24 3.80
C PRO A 345 19.47 -1.27 3.93
N LEU A 346 18.94 -1.87 5.00
CA LEU A 346 19.05 -3.30 5.23
C LEU A 346 18.04 -4.10 4.39
N TRP A 347 16.82 -3.57 4.18
CA TRP A 347 15.85 -4.11 3.23
C TRP A 347 16.36 -4.08 1.79
N TYR A 348 17.13 -3.05 1.41
CA TYR A 348 17.82 -3.02 0.11
C TYR A 348 18.76 -4.23 -0.05
N GLY A 349 19.45 -4.62 1.02
CA GLY A 349 20.29 -5.82 1.06
C GLY A 349 19.50 -7.11 0.83
N VAL A 350 18.40 -7.30 1.56
CA VAL A 350 17.51 -8.46 1.41
C VAL A 350 16.96 -8.55 -0.02
N LEU A 351 16.42 -7.44 -0.55
CA LEU A 351 15.85 -7.41 -1.90
C LEU A 351 16.92 -7.66 -2.97
N SER A 352 18.14 -7.15 -2.80
CA SER A 352 19.26 -7.40 -3.71
C SER A 352 19.65 -8.87 -3.74
N GLU A 353 19.70 -9.52 -2.58
CA GLU A 353 19.94 -10.97 -2.47
C GLU A 353 18.85 -11.79 -3.16
N GLU A 354 17.57 -11.50 -2.85
CA GLU A 354 16.43 -12.20 -3.47
C GLU A 354 16.40 -12.00 -4.99
N THR A 355 16.76 -10.80 -5.47
CA THR A 355 16.84 -10.51 -6.91
C THR A 355 17.97 -11.28 -7.58
N ALA A 356 19.14 -11.37 -6.94
CA ALA A 356 20.28 -12.13 -7.46
C ALA A 356 20.00 -13.63 -7.58
N VAL A 357 19.20 -14.21 -6.67
CA VAL A 357 18.76 -15.62 -6.77
C VAL A 357 18.01 -15.89 -8.08
N ILE A 358 17.32 -14.89 -8.64
CA ILE A 358 16.58 -15.00 -9.90
C ILE A 358 17.41 -14.56 -11.11
N LYS A 359 18.17 -13.46 -11.00
CA LYS A 359 18.93 -12.86 -12.11
C LYS A 359 20.35 -13.41 -12.29
N GLY A 360 20.87 -14.13 -11.29
CA GLY A 360 22.27 -14.53 -11.19
C GLY A 360 23.18 -13.41 -10.67
N ASP A 361 24.39 -13.78 -10.27
CA ASP A 361 25.34 -12.88 -9.58
C ASP A 361 25.82 -11.69 -10.43
N SER A 362 25.71 -11.75 -11.76
CA SER A 362 26.03 -10.61 -12.64
C SER A 362 25.13 -9.40 -12.36
N PHE A 363 23.98 -9.61 -11.72
CA PHE A 363 23.11 -8.55 -11.21
C PHE A 363 23.85 -7.55 -10.31
N TYR A 364 24.75 -8.01 -9.46
CA TYR A 364 25.48 -7.12 -8.52
C TYR A 364 26.37 -6.11 -9.24
N GLN A 365 26.78 -6.40 -10.48
CA GLN A 365 27.61 -5.51 -11.30
C GLN A 365 26.79 -4.48 -12.09
N MET A 366 25.45 -4.48 -11.98
CA MET A 366 24.63 -3.48 -12.63
C MET A 366 24.88 -2.10 -12.01
N GLU A 367 25.13 -1.11 -12.86
CA GLU A 367 25.31 0.29 -12.46
C GLU A 367 23.98 0.90 -12.02
N VAL A 368 24.01 1.61 -10.89
CA VAL A 368 22.86 2.36 -10.36
C VAL A 368 22.85 3.79 -10.88
N ASP A 369 24.00 4.41 -11.12
CA ASP A 369 24.14 5.78 -11.65
C ASP A 369 25.15 5.87 -12.80
N ASP A 370 25.21 7.04 -13.45
CA ASP A 370 26.14 7.34 -14.54
C ASP A 370 27.61 7.46 -14.08
N GLY A 371 27.84 7.43 -12.76
CA GLY A 371 29.18 7.43 -12.16
C GLY A 371 29.81 6.04 -12.08
N GLY A 372 29.10 5.00 -12.53
CA GLY A 372 29.57 3.61 -12.51
C GLY A 372 29.42 2.92 -11.14
N LYS A 373 28.74 3.56 -10.17
CA LYS A 373 28.46 2.91 -8.87
C LYS A 373 27.58 1.69 -9.11
N THR A 374 28.00 0.53 -8.63
CA THR A 374 27.24 -0.73 -8.83
C THR A 374 26.37 -1.08 -7.64
N ILE A 375 25.40 -1.98 -7.83
CA ILE A 375 24.59 -2.53 -6.72
C ILE A 375 25.49 -3.15 -5.65
N GLN A 376 26.55 -3.86 -6.05
CA GLN A 376 27.54 -4.40 -5.13
C GLN A 376 28.17 -3.30 -4.28
N GLU A 377 28.64 -2.23 -4.92
CA GLU A 377 29.27 -1.11 -4.23
C GLU A 377 28.31 -0.49 -3.20
N VAL A 378 27.03 -0.30 -3.58
CA VAL A 378 25.99 0.20 -2.65
C VAL A 378 25.89 -0.67 -1.40
N LEU A 379 25.85 -1.99 -1.53
CA LEU A 379 25.72 -2.92 -0.39
C LEU A 379 26.90 -2.79 0.59
N PHE A 380 28.12 -2.73 0.08
CA PHE A 380 29.31 -2.58 0.92
C PHE A 380 29.41 -1.17 1.54
N ARG A 381 28.98 -0.12 0.82
CA ARG A 381 28.93 1.26 1.36
C ARG A 381 27.91 1.39 2.49
N ILE A 382 26.75 0.74 2.38
CA ILE A 382 25.76 0.63 3.48
C ILE A 382 26.40 0.05 4.72
N ALA A 383 27.01 -1.13 4.62
CA ALA A 383 27.61 -1.76 5.78
C ALA A 383 28.79 -0.96 6.34
N ASN A 384 29.71 -0.48 5.50
CA ASN A 384 30.85 0.33 5.96
C ASN A 384 30.42 1.66 6.60
N GLY A 385 29.32 2.27 6.14
CA GLY A 385 28.71 3.42 6.80
C GLY A 385 28.23 3.08 8.20
N ILE A 386 27.51 1.96 8.37
CA ILE A 386 27.06 1.48 9.69
C ILE A 386 28.27 1.13 10.59
N LEU A 387 29.33 0.52 10.06
CA LEU A 387 30.56 0.24 10.83
C LEU A 387 31.26 1.52 11.30
N SER A 388 31.23 2.59 10.49
CA SER A 388 31.86 3.88 10.80
C SER A 388 31.00 4.77 11.71
N GLY A 389 29.69 4.52 11.72
CA GLY A 389 28.69 5.47 12.17
C GLY A 389 28.19 6.34 11.01
N THR A 390 26.90 6.25 10.73
CA THR A 390 26.24 7.06 9.71
C THR A 390 26.01 8.49 10.20
N PRO A 391 25.84 9.48 9.31
CA PRO A 391 25.62 10.87 9.72
C PRO A 391 24.37 11.10 10.58
N ASN A 392 23.38 10.21 10.51
CA ASN A 392 22.14 10.22 11.29
C ASN A 392 22.22 9.34 12.56
N GLY A 393 23.42 8.94 12.99
CA GLY A 393 23.65 8.32 14.30
C GLY A 393 23.57 6.78 14.35
N ILE A 394 23.24 6.10 13.24
CA ILE A 394 23.18 4.63 13.20
C ILE A 394 24.60 4.08 13.19
N HIS A 395 24.94 3.18 14.11
CA HIS A 395 26.30 2.65 14.20
C HIS A 395 26.37 1.24 14.76
N MET A 396 27.41 0.49 14.39
CA MET A 396 27.70 -0.81 14.98
C MET A 396 28.48 -0.66 16.29
N ASP A 397 27.97 -1.27 17.36
CA ASP A 397 28.71 -1.48 18.60
C ASP A 397 29.83 -2.50 18.38
N GLN A 398 31.07 -2.04 18.52
CA GLN A 398 32.27 -2.84 18.22
C GLN A 398 32.43 -4.05 19.15
N GLU A 399 31.88 -4.00 20.36
CA GLU A 399 32.00 -5.10 21.32
C GLU A 399 31.01 -6.24 21.07
N SER A 400 29.88 -5.95 20.43
CA SER A 400 28.79 -6.90 20.20
C SER A 400 28.54 -7.21 18.73
N GLY A 401 28.99 -6.35 17.81
CA GLY A 401 28.68 -6.43 16.39
C GLY A 401 27.22 -6.08 16.06
N LEU A 402 26.44 -5.61 17.05
CA LEU A 402 25.04 -5.22 16.90
C LEU A 402 24.92 -3.75 16.49
N VAL A 403 23.84 -3.40 15.81
CA VAL A 403 23.57 -2.06 15.30
C VAL A 403 22.69 -1.29 16.27
N TRP A 404 23.21 -0.17 16.76
CA TRP A 404 22.46 0.81 17.52
C TRP A 404 21.67 1.71 16.56
N SER A 405 20.42 2.00 16.92
CA SER A 405 19.45 2.76 16.13
C SER A 405 18.85 3.88 16.99
N PRO A 406 18.76 5.12 16.46
CA PRO A 406 18.02 6.20 17.10
C PRO A 406 16.53 5.87 17.28
N SER A 407 15.88 6.62 18.17
CA SER A 407 14.43 6.54 18.34
C SER A 407 13.69 6.83 17.02
N HIS A 408 12.60 6.11 16.74
CA HIS A 408 11.73 6.29 15.56
C HIS A 408 12.32 5.92 14.20
N PHE A 409 13.49 5.29 14.13
CA PHE A 409 14.13 4.95 12.85
C PHE A 409 13.74 3.56 12.31
N THR A 410 12.85 2.84 13.00
CA THR A 410 12.32 1.53 12.57
C THR A 410 10.96 1.70 11.89
N TRP A 411 10.38 0.63 11.36
CA TRP A 411 8.97 0.64 10.91
C TRP A 411 7.95 1.06 11.98
N MET A 412 8.33 1.03 13.27
CA MET A 412 7.53 1.54 14.37
C MET A 412 7.85 3.03 14.67
N ASP A 413 7.71 3.89 13.66
CA ASP A 413 8.25 5.26 13.60
C ASP A 413 7.36 6.37 14.18
N THR A 414 6.29 6.03 14.90
CA THR A 414 5.39 7.06 15.44
C THR A 414 6.09 8.00 16.42
N ASN A 415 6.06 9.29 16.11
CA ASN A 415 6.65 10.36 16.91
C ASN A 415 5.66 11.51 17.16
N TYR A 416 5.93 12.30 18.22
CA TYR A 416 5.14 13.44 18.69
C TYR A 416 3.63 13.11 18.86
N PRO A 417 3.26 12.28 19.87
CA PRO A 417 4.14 11.71 20.89
C PRO A 417 4.86 10.43 20.44
N ALA A 418 5.99 10.15 21.07
CA ALA A 418 6.74 8.91 20.88
C ALA A 418 5.95 7.71 21.45
N GLY A 419 5.19 7.03 20.60
CA GLY A 419 4.41 5.85 21.01
C GLY A 419 5.28 4.60 21.20
N THR A 420 6.29 4.45 20.36
CA THR A 420 7.20 3.28 20.32
C THR A 420 8.63 3.73 20.00
N PRO A 421 9.34 4.38 20.95
CA PRO A 421 10.63 5.01 20.66
C PRO A 421 11.70 4.02 20.17
N ARG A 422 11.89 2.91 20.91
CA ARG A 422 12.79 1.80 20.53
C ARG A 422 14.24 2.23 20.24
N GLU A 423 14.73 3.25 20.94
CA GLU A 423 16.14 3.65 20.94
C GLU A 423 17.04 2.55 21.52
N GLY A 424 18.10 2.16 20.81
CA GLY A 424 19.00 1.08 21.23
C GLY A 424 19.22 0.06 20.12
N TYR A 425 19.04 -1.22 20.42
CA TYR A 425 19.26 -2.32 19.45
C TYR A 425 17.96 -3.07 19.14
N PRO A 426 17.11 -2.57 18.21
CA PRO A 426 15.85 -3.23 17.82
C PRO A 426 16.11 -4.60 17.18
N ILE A 427 15.33 -5.62 17.55
CA ILE A 427 15.56 -7.01 17.14
C ILE A 427 15.55 -7.22 15.62
N GLU A 428 14.66 -6.55 14.90
CA GLU A 428 14.53 -6.69 13.45
C GLU A 428 15.68 -6.04 12.69
N ILE A 429 16.22 -4.93 13.21
CA ILE A 429 17.44 -4.32 12.67
C ILE A 429 18.60 -5.30 12.79
N GLN A 430 18.70 -6.04 13.91
CA GLN A 430 19.74 -7.04 14.08
C GLN A 430 19.58 -8.21 13.11
N ALA A 431 18.35 -8.70 12.92
CA ALA A 431 18.08 -9.79 12.00
C ALA A 431 18.43 -9.41 10.54
N LEU A 432 18.03 -8.21 10.12
CA LEU A 432 18.36 -7.67 8.80
C LEU A 432 19.87 -7.41 8.63
N TRP A 433 20.53 -6.89 9.67
CA TRP A 433 21.98 -6.65 9.69
C TRP A 433 22.79 -7.95 9.56
N ILE A 434 22.44 -8.97 10.34
CA ILE A 434 23.08 -10.29 10.27
C ILE A 434 22.89 -10.89 8.87
N ARG A 435 21.72 -10.69 8.25
CA ARG A 435 21.46 -11.13 6.87
C ARG A 435 22.35 -10.39 5.86
N LEU A 436 22.51 -9.08 5.98
CA LEU A 436 23.42 -8.29 5.15
C LEU A 436 24.88 -8.75 5.32
N LEU A 437 25.35 -8.93 6.56
CA LEU A 437 26.70 -9.43 6.83
C LEU A 437 26.95 -10.80 6.19
N GLN A 438 25.95 -11.69 6.21
CA GLN A 438 26.02 -12.99 5.55
C GLN A 438 26.20 -12.85 4.03
N LEU A 439 25.43 -11.96 3.40
CA LEU A 439 25.54 -11.65 1.97
C LEU A 439 26.93 -11.09 1.62
N LEU A 440 27.39 -10.07 2.35
CA LEU A 440 28.68 -9.43 2.12
C LEU A 440 29.85 -10.40 2.28
N ASN A 441 29.78 -11.29 3.28
CA ASN A 441 30.79 -12.33 3.44
C ASN A 441 30.86 -13.26 2.22
N THR A 442 29.71 -13.65 1.65
CA THR A 442 29.65 -14.47 0.43
C THR A 442 30.26 -13.74 -0.76
N LEU A 443 29.83 -12.48 -1.01
CA LEU A 443 30.35 -11.67 -2.11
C LEU A 443 31.85 -11.40 -1.98
N TYR A 444 32.33 -11.11 -0.78
CA TYR A 444 33.75 -10.89 -0.50
C TYR A 444 34.57 -12.16 -0.76
N SER A 445 34.11 -13.32 -0.27
CA SER A 445 34.83 -14.60 -0.38
C SER A 445 34.86 -15.16 -1.81
N ALA A 446 34.01 -14.65 -2.71
CA ALA A 446 33.99 -15.04 -4.12
C ALA A 446 35.10 -14.38 -4.96
N ASN A 447 35.87 -13.45 -4.37
CA ASN A 447 36.93 -12.71 -5.06
C ASN A 447 38.32 -13.17 -4.59
N GLU A 448 39.30 -13.10 -5.50
CA GLU A 448 40.70 -13.29 -5.15
C GLU A 448 41.22 -12.08 -4.36
N GLU A 449 41.98 -12.30 -3.28
CA GLU A 449 42.38 -11.25 -2.33
C GLU A 449 43.09 -10.05 -2.97
N ALA A 450 43.85 -10.29 -4.05
CA ALA A 450 44.59 -9.26 -4.79
C ALA A 450 43.70 -8.35 -5.65
N SER A 451 42.46 -8.75 -5.98
CA SER A 451 41.55 -8.00 -6.85
C SER A 451 40.38 -7.33 -6.11
N ILE A 452 40.31 -7.46 -4.78
CA ILE A 452 39.23 -6.89 -3.96
C ILE A 452 39.32 -5.36 -3.92
N PRO A 453 38.32 -4.64 -4.47
CA PRO A 453 38.21 -3.20 -4.36
C PRO A 453 38.20 -2.71 -2.90
N TYR A 454 38.75 -1.52 -2.66
CA TYR A 454 38.82 -0.96 -1.30
C TYR A 454 37.45 -0.85 -0.62
N TYR A 455 36.40 -0.45 -1.37
CA TYR A 455 35.05 -0.32 -0.82
C TYR A 455 34.49 -1.63 -0.27
N MET A 456 34.98 -2.80 -0.72
CA MET A 456 34.55 -4.11 -0.23
C MET A 456 35.24 -4.53 1.07
N LYS A 457 36.31 -3.87 1.46
CA LYS A 457 37.04 -4.23 2.69
C LYS A 457 36.31 -3.64 3.90
N PRO A 458 36.11 -4.42 4.98
CA PRO A 458 35.58 -3.86 6.21
C PRO A 458 36.62 -2.94 6.85
N LEU A 459 36.17 -1.96 7.64
CA LEU A 459 37.08 -1.04 8.33
C LEU A 459 38.07 -1.74 9.27
N LYS A 460 37.64 -2.85 9.88
CA LYS A 460 38.43 -3.67 10.81
C LYS A 460 38.05 -5.15 10.67
N GLY A 461 39.04 -6.04 10.79
CA GLY A 461 38.83 -7.49 10.77
C GLY A 461 38.32 -8.01 9.42
N THR A 462 37.49 -9.05 9.45
CA THR A 462 36.81 -9.59 8.26
C THR A 462 35.29 -9.49 8.39
N TRP A 463 34.56 -9.58 7.26
CA TRP A 463 33.10 -9.71 7.29
C TRP A 463 32.65 -10.96 8.05
N GLN A 464 33.44 -12.04 7.99
CA GLN A 464 33.16 -13.26 8.74
C GLN A 464 33.25 -13.04 10.25
N ASP A 465 34.21 -12.25 10.72
CA ASP A 465 34.35 -11.93 12.15
C ASP A 465 33.19 -11.08 12.65
N CYS A 466 32.79 -10.05 11.88
CA CYS A 466 31.62 -9.23 12.18
C CYS A 466 30.36 -10.09 12.28
N LEU A 467 30.14 -10.99 11.32
CA LEU A 467 29.02 -11.91 11.29
C LEU A 467 28.99 -12.85 12.50
N LYS A 468 30.12 -13.47 12.85
CA LYS A 468 30.24 -14.37 14.01
C LYS A 468 29.96 -13.63 15.31
N LEU A 469 30.49 -12.40 15.44
CA LEU A 469 30.30 -11.57 16.62
C LEU A 469 28.82 -11.17 16.78
N ALA A 470 28.20 -10.65 15.72
CA ALA A 470 26.79 -10.24 15.73
C ALA A 470 25.85 -11.42 16.06
N LYS A 471 26.04 -12.59 15.42
CA LYS A 471 25.24 -13.80 15.71
C LYS A 471 25.38 -14.24 17.17
N ARG A 472 26.61 -14.31 17.68
CA ARG A 472 26.86 -14.69 19.08
C ARG A 472 26.21 -13.72 20.05
N SER A 473 26.34 -12.41 19.81
CA SER A 473 25.74 -11.39 20.68
C SER A 473 24.21 -11.41 20.61
N PHE A 474 23.64 -11.62 19.43
CA PHE A 474 22.20 -11.79 19.26
C PHE A 474 21.68 -12.94 20.13
N ASP A 475 22.29 -14.12 20.04
CA ASP A 475 21.90 -15.32 20.79
C ASP A 475 22.01 -15.13 22.31
N GLN A 476 23.05 -14.42 22.76
CA GLN A 476 23.34 -14.22 24.18
C GLN A 476 22.53 -13.08 24.82
N LEU A 477 22.31 -11.99 24.08
CA LEU A 477 21.77 -10.75 24.63
C LEU A 477 20.25 -10.62 24.48
N PHE A 478 19.63 -11.24 23.46
CA PHE A 478 18.18 -11.06 23.23
C PHE A 478 17.31 -12.10 23.93
N TRP A 479 17.74 -13.35 24.06
CA TRP A 479 16.86 -14.42 24.57
C TRP A 479 16.50 -14.22 26.05
N ILE A 480 15.19 -14.27 26.37
CA ILE A 480 14.65 -14.19 27.74
C ILE A 480 14.03 -15.54 28.11
N GLU A 481 14.72 -16.30 28.94
CA GLU A 481 14.34 -17.69 29.28
C GLU A 481 12.97 -17.75 29.97
N GLU A 482 12.70 -16.82 30.89
CA GLU A 482 11.47 -16.78 31.70
C GLU A 482 10.23 -16.45 30.86
N LYS A 483 10.42 -15.76 29.73
CA LYS A 483 9.35 -15.39 28.81
C LYS A 483 9.18 -16.44 27.71
N GLY A 484 10.28 -17.02 27.23
CA GLY A 484 10.27 -17.93 26.09
C GLY A 484 10.16 -17.22 24.73
N TRP A 485 10.58 -15.95 24.67
CA TRP A 485 10.73 -15.16 23.44
C TRP A 485 11.89 -14.17 23.61
N PRO A 486 12.47 -13.63 22.51
CA PRO A 486 13.54 -12.65 22.61
C PRO A 486 13.02 -11.27 23.03
N ALA A 487 13.92 -10.44 23.57
CA ALA A 487 13.66 -9.03 23.82
C ALA A 487 13.25 -8.31 22.53
N ASP A 488 12.33 -7.35 22.61
CA ASP A 488 11.95 -6.52 21.45
C ASP A 488 13.11 -5.61 21.02
N VAL A 489 13.74 -4.99 22.02
CA VAL A 489 14.85 -4.05 21.85
C VAL A 489 15.76 -4.17 23.07
N LEU A 490 17.07 -4.05 22.86
CA LEU A 490 17.99 -3.76 23.96
C LEU A 490 18.04 -2.24 24.11
N LEU A 491 17.29 -1.71 25.08
CA LEU A 491 17.15 -0.28 25.34
C LEU A 491 18.47 0.31 25.82
N ALA A 492 18.97 1.29 25.07
CA ALA A 492 20.26 1.90 25.29
C ALA A 492 20.26 3.31 24.70
N SER A 493 20.60 4.31 25.51
CA SER A 493 20.91 5.63 24.99
C SER A 493 22.14 5.57 24.10
N GLU A 494 22.32 6.57 23.24
CA GLU A 494 23.52 6.70 22.41
C GLU A 494 24.81 6.50 23.24
N GLY A 495 25.75 5.72 22.70
CA GLY A 495 27.03 5.40 23.34
C GLY A 495 26.97 4.31 24.43
N THR A 496 25.79 3.82 24.81
CA THR A 496 25.67 2.69 25.76
C THR A 496 25.88 1.35 25.02
N PRO A 497 26.88 0.54 25.39
CA PRO A 497 27.12 -0.75 24.73
C PRO A 497 25.98 -1.74 24.93
N ALA A 498 25.74 -2.63 23.95
CA ALA A 498 24.63 -3.59 23.98
C ALA A 498 24.64 -4.50 25.22
N LYS A 499 25.82 -4.82 25.76
CA LYS A 499 25.97 -5.64 26.98
C LYS A 499 25.45 -4.97 28.26
N LYS A 500 25.33 -3.64 28.26
CA LYS A 500 24.81 -2.84 29.39
C LYS A 500 23.37 -2.38 29.17
N ALA A 501 22.81 -2.66 28.00
CA ALA A 501 21.47 -2.27 27.63
C ALA A 501 20.42 -3.05 28.45
N LEU A 502 19.28 -2.42 28.68
CA LEU A 502 18.13 -3.04 29.34
C LEU A 502 17.31 -3.84 28.33
N ARG A 503 16.96 -5.08 28.64
CA ARG A 503 16.08 -5.89 27.77
C ARG A 503 14.63 -5.42 27.90
N ASP A 504 14.03 -4.99 26.79
CA ASP A 504 12.58 -4.84 26.69
C ASP A 504 11.94 -6.22 26.47
N GLN A 505 11.12 -6.64 27.43
CA GLN A 505 10.46 -7.95 27.46
C GLN A 505 9.11 -7.97 26.71
N ALA A 506 8.70 -6.85 26.10
CA ALA A 506 7.47 -6.77 25.32
C ALA A 506 7.47 -7.81 24.19
N LEU A 507 6.32 -8.49 24.01
CA LEU A 507 6.10 -9.37 22.88
C LEU A 507 5.46 -8.56 21.75
N ARG A 508 6.25 -8.28 20.70
CA ARG A 508 5.83 -7.53 19.51
C ARG A 508 5.99 -8.35 18.24
N SER A 509 5.26 -7.99 17.18
CA SER A 509 5.20 -8.77 15.93
C SER A 509 6.54 -8.91 15.21
N ASN A 510 7.42 -7.94 15.37
CA ASN A 510 8.73 -7.86 14.72
C ASN A 510 9.74 -8.93 15.20
N CYS A 511 9.51 -9.59 16.34
CA CYS A 511 10.36 -10.70 16.78
C CYS A 511 10.36 -11.87 15.79
N LEU A 512 9.33 -11.98 14.95
CA LEU A 512 9.19 -13.03 13.96
C LEU A 512 10.20 -12.92 12.81
N TRP A 513 10.76 -11.73 12.54
CA TRP A 513 11.83 -11.59 11.53
C TRP A 513 13.11 -12.30 11.93
N ALA A 514 13.38 -12.43 13.24
CA ALA A 514 14.50 -13.26 13.70
C ALA A 514 14.35 -14.70 13.23
N VAL A 515 13.12 -15.22 13.17
CA VAL A 515 12.83 -16.58 12.68
C VAL A 515 12.79 -16.62 11.15
N SER A 516 12.01 -15.74 10.50
CA SER A 516 11.81 -15.78 9.04
C SER A 516 13.07 -15.45 8.23
N LEU A 517 13.99 -14.65 8.79
CA LEU A 517 15.30 -14.35 8.19
C LEU A 517 16.41 -15.33 8.62
N GLY A 518 16.07 -16.36 9.41
CA GLY A 518 17.00 -17.44 9.79
C GLY A 518 18.06 -17.08 10.83
N CYS A 519 17.80 -16.05 11.66
CA CYS A 519 18.66 -15.69 12.79
C CYS A 519 18.33 -16.47 14.07
N MET A 520 17.16 -17.08 14.14
CA MET A 520 16.68 -17.88 15.26
C MET A 520 16.03 -19.17 14.74
N ASP A 521 16.40 -20.32 15.32
CA ASP A 521 15.89 -21.62 14.92
C ASP A 521 15.54 -22.51 16.14
N GLY A 522 15.23 -23.78 15.85
CA GLY A 522 15.04 -24.81 16.87
C GLY A 522 13.94 -24.49 17.88
N GLN A 523 14.23 -24.74 19.16
CA GLN A 523 13.24 -24.56 20.22
C GLN A 523 12.91 -23.08 20.48
N LYS A 524 13.89 -22.18 20.34
CA LYS A 524 13.69 -20.74 20.49
C LYS A 524 12.71 -20.22 19.44
N ALA A 525 12.90 -20.58 18.16
CA ALA A 525 11.98 -20.22 17.09
C ALA A 525 10.55 -20.73 17.34
N ARG A 526 10.40 -22.02 17.69
CA ARG A 526 9.08 -22.61 17.99
C ARG A 526 8.39 -21.93 19.16
N SER A 527 9.13 -21.57 20.20
CA SER A 527 8.60 -20.86 21.37
C SER A 527 8.14 -19.45 21.01
N THR A 528 8.97 -18.69 20.29
CA THR A 528 8.63 -17.35 19.79
C THR A 528 7.38 -17.36 18.92
N VAL A 529 7.30 -18.27 17.93
CA VAL A 529 6.12 -18.37 17.06
C VAL A 529 4.88 -18.80 17.84
N SER A 530 5.02 -19.70 18.80
CA SER A 530 3.89 -20.13 19.65
C SER A 530 3.36 -18.99 20.52
N ALA A 531 4.25 -18.14 21.05
CA ALA A 531 3.88 -16.96 21.82
C ALA A 531 3.16 -15.93 20.94
N ALA A 532 3.70 -15.63 19.76
CA ALA A 532 3.05 -14.74 18.79
C ALA A 532 1.67 -15.25 18.37
N ARG A 533 1.55 -16.56 18.08
CA ARG A 533 0.25 -17.19 17.76
C ARG A 533 -0.77 -17.00 18.88
N LYS A 534 -0.35 -17.15 20.13
CA LYS A 534 -1.25 -17.08 21.29
C LYS A 534 -1.71 -15.65 21.60
N CYS A 535 -0.81 -14.67 21.47
CA CYS A 535 -1.04 -13.32 21.98
C CYS A 535 -1.31 -12.28 20.89
N LEU A 536 -0.73 -12.45 19.70
CA LEU A 536 -0.71 -11.43 18.66
C LEU A 536 -1.67 -11.72 17.50
N VAL A 537 -1.90 -12.99 17.16
CA VAL A 537 -2.72 -13.36 16.00
C VAL A 537 -4.19 -13.05 16.25
N ILE A 538 -4.80 -12.38 15.28
CA ILE A 538 -6.25 -12.21 15.11
C ILE A 538 -6.63 -12.66 13.69
N PRO A 539 -7.92 -12.81 13.34
CA PRO A 539 -8.30 -13.21 11.99
C PRO A 539 -7.70 -12.29 10.92
N GLY A 540 -6.81 -12.82 10.08
CA GLY A 540 -6.19 -12.11 8.96
C GLY A 540 -5.17 -11.01 9.30
N ALA A 541 -4.80 -10.79 10.56
CA ALA A 541 -3.86 -9.73 10.96
C ALA A 541 -3.08 -10.07 12.23
N LEU A 542 -2.05 -9.27 12.53
CA LEU A 542 -1.16 -9.50 13.66
C LEU A 542 -1.00 -8.23 14.52
N ARG A 543 -1.36 -8.31 15.80
CA ARG A 543 -1.16 -7.20 16.76
C ARG A 543 0.32 -6.80 16.80
N SER A 544 0.55 -5.50 16.82
CA SER A 544 1.89 -4.92 16.99
C SER A 544 2.46 -5.15 18.40
N LEU A 545 1.60 -5.30 19.41
CA LEU A 545 1.97 -5.54 20.81
C LEU A 545 0.97 -6.52 21.46
N ALA A 546 1.49 -7.43 22.29
CA ALA A 546 0.66 -8.35 23.06
C ALA A 546 -0.12 -7.63 24.17
N PRO A 547 -1.38 -8.02 24.44
CA PRO A 547 -2.20 -7.45 25.52
C PRO A 547 -1.80 -8.04 26.89
N ILE A 548 -0.55 -7.82 27.29
CA ILE A 548 0.03 -8.27 28.57
C ILE A 548 0.92 -7.17 29.15
N PRO A 549 1.26 -7.20 30.45
CA PRO A 549 2.16 -6.21 31.04
C PRO A 549 3.54 -6.23 30.39
N VAL A 550 4.14 -5.05 30.21
CA VAL A 550 5.49 -4.90 29.64
C VAL A 550 6.50 -4.55 30.73
N ILE A 551 7.75 -5.00 30.56
CA ILE A 551 8.88 -4.64 31.41
C ILE A 551 10.06 -4.31 30.48
N PRO A 552 10.67 -3.11 30.57
CA PRO A 552 10.28 -2.01 31.45
C PRO A 552 8.92 -1.41 31.07
N HIS A 553 8.34 -0.62 31.98
CA HIS A 553 7.10 0.11 31.71
C HIS A 553 7.32 1.13 30.57
N LEU A 554 6.31 1.32 29.73
CA LEU A 554 6.34 2.20 28.55
C LEU A 554 5.38 3.39 28.75
N PRO A 555 5.82 4.50 29.38
CA PRO A 555 5.02 5.70 29.47
C PRO A 555 5.02 6.45 28.14
N ILE A 556 3.85 6.92 27.71
CA ILE A 556 3.66 7.75 26.53
C ILE A 556 3.16 9.11 27.00
N TYR A 557 3.96 10.14 26.75
CA TYR A 557 3.65 11.51 27.17
C TYR A 557 3.14 12.34 26.01
N GLY A 558 2.05 13.06 26.21
CA GLY A 558 1.51 14.03 25.28
C GLY A 558 2.39 15.27 25.18
N LYS A 559 2.03 16.16 24.24
CA LYS A 559 2.77 17.42 24.01
C LYS A 559 2.87 18.33 25.24
N ASN A 560 1.96 18.20 26.19
CA ASN A 560 1.95 18.99 27.43
C ASN A 560 2.64 18.27 28.60
N GLY A 561 3.26 17.11 28.36
CA GLY A 561 3.90 16.28 29.38
C GLY A 561 2.93 15.41 30.19
N ASP A 562 1.65 15.40 29.83
CA ASP A 562 0.63 14.55 30.43
C ASP A 562 0.82 13.08 30.01
N LEU A 563 0.64 12.16 30.95
CA LEU A 563 0.71 10.73 30.69
C LEU A 563 -0.57 10.27 29.98
N LEU A 564 -0.44 9.71 28.78
CA LEU A 564 -1.56 9.32 27.91
C LEU A 564 -2.03 7.88 28.12
N ASN A 565 -1.21 7.01 28.71
CA ASN A 565 -1.49 5.58 28.85
C ASN A 565 -1.15 5.03 30.24
N ASP A 566 -1.55 3.78 30.51
CA ASP A 566 -0.99 2.97 31.59
C ASP A 566 0.41 2.44 31.14
N PRO A 567 1.52 2.85 31.79
CA PRO A 567 2.85 2.41 31.39
C PRO A 567 3.11 0.92 31.59
N THR A 568 2.43 0.28 32.55
CA THR A 568 2.56 -1.16 32.79
C THR A 568 1.80 -1.95 31.74
N PHE A 569 0.69 -1.40 31.23
CA PHE A 569 -0.18 -2.04 30.24
C PHE A 569 -0.40 -1.11 29.02
N PRO A 570 0.65 -0.84 28.22
CA PRO A 570 0.58 0.13 27.12
C PRO A 570 -0.22 -0.39 25.92
N TYR A 571 -0.77 -1.61 25.98
CA TYR A 571 -1.60 -2.17 24.94
C TYR A 571 -2.85 -1.31 24.68
N TRP A 572 -3.07 -0.99 23.42
CA TRP A 572 -4.15 -0.14 22.94
C TRP A 572 -4.77 -0.72 21.67
N GLY A 573 -5.81 -1.53 21.85
CA GLY A 573 -6.43 -2.30 20.77
C GLY A 573 -7.37 -1.54 19.83
N ARG A 574 -7.62 -0.24 20.06
CA ARG A 574 -8.51 0.60 19.24
C ARG A 574 -7.77 1.77 18.61
N TYR A 575 -7.74 1.82 17.28
CA TYR A 575 -7.13 2.92 16.53
C TYR A 575 -8.20 3.93 16.10
N GLU A 576 -8.60 4.80 17.03
CA GLU A 576 -9.66 5.79 16.81
C GLU A 576 -9.48 7.05 17.66
N GLY A 577 -10.18 8.12 17.31
CA GLY A 577 -10.11 9.41 18.00
C GLY A 577 -9.02 10.34 17.46
N GLU A 578 -8.68 11.33 18.28
CA GLU A 578 -7.71 12.38 17.96
C GLU A 578 -6.30 11.80 17.71
N GLU A 579 -5.54 12.44 16.83
CA GLU A 579 -4.27 11.95 16.33
C GLU A 579 -3.21 11.74 17.41
N ASP A 580 -2.90 12.80 18.16
CA ASP A 580 -1.76 12.84 19.07
C ASP A 580 -2.05 12.10 20.38
N THR A 581 -3.28 12.13 20.86
CA THR A 581 -3.66 11.59 22.17
C THR A 581 -4.21 10.17 22.11
N ARG A 582 -4.62 9.67 20.94
CA ARG A 582 -5.24 8.34 20.80
C ARG A 582 -4.59 7.51 19.70
N ARG A 583 -4.61 7.98 18.45
CA ARG A 583 -4.18 7.16 17.29
C ARG A 583 -2.68 6.90 17.28
N LYS A 584 -1.84 7.92 17.45
CA LYS A 584 -0.38 7.77 17.53
C LYS A 584 0.06 6.82 18.66
N PRO A 585 -0.41 6.99 19.91
CA PRO A 585 -0.16 6.02 20.99
C PRO A 585 -0.54 4.57 20.63
N ALA A 586 -1.64 4.37 19.89
CA ALA A 586 -2.15 3.04 19.54
C ALA A 586 -1.48 2.38 18.32
N TYR A 587 -0.90 3.16 17.41
CA TYR A 587 -0.52 2.72 16.05
C TYR A 587 0.43 1.51 16.04
N HIS A 588 1.38 1.46 16.96
CA HIS A 588 2.29 0.33 17.16
C HIS A 588 2.18 -0.32 18.54
N ASN A 589 1.14 -0.02 19.32
CA ASN A 589 0.97 -0.59 20.66
C ASN A 589 -0.32 -1.38 20.81
N GLY A 590 -0.85 -1.99 19.76
CA GLY A 590 -2.02 -2.86 19.89
C GLY A 590 -2.85 -2.96 18.63
N THR A 591 -2.80 -1.93 17.78
CA THR A 591 -3.26 -2.00 16.40
C THR A 591 -2.66 -3.22 15.71
N ALA A 592 -3.50 -3.96 14.97
CA ALA A 592 -3.06 -5.15 14.25
C ALA A 592 -2.81 -4.83 12.78
N TRP A 593 -1.66 -5.29 12.29
CA TRP A 593 -1.12 -4.99 10.98
C TRP A 593 -1.26 -6.18 10.04
N LEU A 594 -1.70 -5.92 8.81
CA LEU A 594 -1.85 -6.98 7.83
C LEU A 594 -0.52 -7.39 7.21
N TRP A 595 0.44 -6.48 7.01
CA TRP A 595 1.73 -6.81 6.38
C TRP A 595 2.67 -7.65 7.25
N THR A 596 2.55 -7.58 8.58
CA THR A 596 3.35 -8.43 9.49
C THR A 596 2.76 -9.84 9.66
N PHE A 597 1.48 -10.04 9.31
CA PHE A 597 0.81 -11.33 9.43
C PHE A 597 1.35 -12.41 8.47
N PRO A 598 1.68 -12.11 7.20
CA PRO A 598 2.44 -13.02 6.35
C PRO A 598 3.79 -13.43 6.95
N THR A 599 4.49 -12.52 7.65
CA THR A 599 5.75 -12.85 8.33
C THR A 599 5.52 -13.88 9.45
N PHE A 600 4.40 -13.82 10.18
CA PHE A 600 4.01 -14.89 11.11
C PHE A 600 3.83 -16.23 10.40
N CYS A 601 3.14 -16.26 9.26
CA CYS A 601 2.92 -17.47 8.49
C CYS A 601 4.24 -18.07 7.98
N GLU A 602 5.16 -17.22 7.50
CA GLU A 602 6.51 -17.62 7.11
C GLU A 602 7.31 -18.17 8.30
N ALA A 603 7.32 -17.46 9.43
CA ALA A 603 8.01 -17.91 10.64
C ALA A 603 7.45 -19.24 11.18
N LEU A 604 6.13 -19.47 11.06
CA LEU A 604 5.49 -20.75 11.37
C LEU A 604 6.01 -21.88 10.47
N ALA A 605 6.11 -21.65 9.17
CA ALA A 605 6.67 -22.63 8.26
C ALA A 605 8.17 -22.90 8.55
N GLU A 606 8.96 -21.86 8.88
CA GLU A 606 10.40 -22.01 9.16
C GLU A 606 10.69 -22.69 10.51
N ALA A 607 9.94 -22.35 11.57
CA ALA A 607 10.13 -22.93 12.91
C ALA A 607 9.88 -24.46 12.95
N TRP A 608 9.05 -24.96 12.03
CA TRP A 608 8.78 -26.38 11.82
C TRP A 608 9.07 -26.79 10.36
N LYS A 609 10.20 -26.33 9.79
CA LYS A 609 10.55 -26.52 8.36
C LYS A 609 10.41 -27.94 7.79
N THR A 610 10.58 -28.97 8.63
CA THR A 610 10.49 -30.38 8.23
C THR A 610 9.08 -30.97 8.39
N ASP A 611 8.14 -30.26 9.01
CA ASP A 611 6.75 -30.69 9.20
C ASP A 611 5.87 -30.13 8.08
N PRO A 612 5.34 -30.96 7.18
CA PRO A 612 4.42 -30.52 6.13
C PRO A 612 3.17 -29.81 6.69
N LYS A 613 2.68 -30.23 7.86
CA LYS A 613 1.48 -29.65 8.48
C LYS A 613 1.69 -28.20 8.91
N ALA A 614 2.94 -27.80 9.19
CA ALA A 614 3.24 -26.42 9.52
C ALA A 614 3.09 -25.51 8.29
N LYS A 615 3.43 -26.02 7.10
CA LYS A 615 3.21 -25.30 5.83
C LYS A 615 1.72 -25.17 5.51
N ASP A 616 0.97 -26.25 5.70
CA ASP A 616 -0.50 -26.24 5.52
C ASP A 616 -1.15 -25.25 6.49
N ALA A 617 -0.80 -25.30 7.78
CA ALA A 617 -1.29 -24.36 8.76
C ALA A 617 -0.94 -22.90 8.42
N ALA A 618 0.28 -22.64 7.93
CA ALA A 618 0.68 -21.31 7.50
C ALA A 618 -0.16 -20.79 6.31
N LEU A 619 -0.49 -21.65 5.34
CA LEU A 619 -1.39 -21.30 4.25
C LEU A 619 -2.83 -21.06 4.74
N ASP A 620 -3.32 -21.88 5.67
CA ASP A 620 -4.65 -21.70 6.28
C ASP A 620 -4.75 -20.37 7.04
N TYR A 621 -3.73 -20.01 7.83
CA TYR A 621 -3.67 -18.69 8.46
C TYR A 621 -3.68 -17.58 7.41
N LEU A 622 -2.84 -17.69 6.38
CA LEU A 622 -2.75 -16.65 5.33
C LEU A 622 -4.08 -16.49 4.58
N ALA A 623 -4.80 -17.58 4.32
CA ALA A 623 -6.13 -17.56 3.70
C ALA A 623 -7.20 -16.85 4.56
N SER A 624 -7.00 -16.72 5.87
CA SER A 624 -7.90 -15.95 6.74
C SER A 624 -7.96 -14.47 6.39
N MET A 625 -6.99 -13.94 5.62
CA MET A 625 -7.02 -12.56 5.09
C MET A 625 -8.11 -12.35 4.03
N SER A 626 -8.72 -13.42 3.50
CA SER A 626 -9.66 -13.36 2.36
C SER A 626 -10.92 -12.53 2.59
N HIS A 627 -11.38 -12.41 3.84
CA HIS A 627 -12.57 -11.62 4.15
C HIS A 627 -12.37 -10.12 3.84
N PHE A 628 -11.14 -9.61 3.95
CA PHE A 628 -10.82 -8.22 3.61
C PHE A 628 -11.01 -7.89 2.12
N TRP A 629 -11.11 -8.88 1.23
CA TRP A 629 -11.32 -8.62 -0.21
C TRP A 629 -12.73 -8.20 -0.57
N ILE A 630 -13.69 -8.48 0.29
CA ILE A 630 -15.10 -8.14 0.09
C ILE A 630 -15.58 -7.07 1.07
N GLU A 631 -14.72 -6.64 2.00
CA GLU A 631 -14.98 -5.61 2.98
C GLU A 631 -14.07 -4.40 2.74
N GLY A 632 -14.60 -3.17 2.86
CA GLY A 632 -13.80 -1.97 2.60
C GLY A 632 -13.44 -1.81 1.12
N CYS A 633 -12.15 -1.74 0.78
CA CYS A 633 -11.70 -1.62 -0.61
C CYS A 633 -11.64 -2.99 -1.28
N SER A 634 -12.67 -3.30 -2.10
CA SER A 634 -12.79 -4.63 -2.67
C SER A 634 -11.60 -5.01 -3.57
N GLY A 635 -11.11 -6.23 -3.39
CA GLY A 635 -9.96 -6.79 -4.08
C GLY A 635 -8.60 -6.35 -3.56
N GLN A 636 -8.57 -5.55 -2.48
CA GLN A 636 -7.35 -5.05 -1.82
C GLN A 636 -7.25 -5.54 -0.38
N LEU A 637 -6.11 -5.28 0.26
CA LEU A 637 -5.91 -5.51 1.70
C LEU A 637 -5.65 -4.16 2.40
N PRO A 638 -6.29 -3.89 3.54
CA PRO A 638 -6.09 -2.66 4.30
C PRO A 638 -4.73 -2.62 5.00
N GLU A 639 -4.41 -1.46 5.54
CA GLU A 639 -3.19 -1.22 6.32
C GLU A 639 -3.22 -1.93 7.67
N VAL A 640 -4.27 -1.62 8.44
CA VAL A 640 -4.42 -2.03 9.82
C VAL A 640 -5.88 -2.29 10.16
N VAL A 641 -6.07 -3.03 11.24
CA VAL A 641 -7.37 -3.22 11.90
C VAL A 641 -7.20 -2.97 13.40
N ASP A 642 -8.30 -2.69 14.08
CA ASP A 642 -8.33 -2.69 15.55
C ASP A 642 -7.80 -4.04 16.08
N GLY A 643 -6.88 -3.98 17.05
CA GLY A 643 -6.39 -5.16 17.75
C GLY A 643 -7.46 -5.87 18.57
N ASP A 644 -8.49 -5.16 19.02
CA ASP A 644 -9.62 -5.72 19.75
C ASP A 644 -10.83 -5.97 18.84
N ALA A 645 -11.60 -7.02 19.14
CA ALA A 645 -12.81 -7.36 18.40
C ALA A 645 -13.81 -6.19 18.44
N PRO A 646 -14.49 -5.81 17.33
CA PRO A 646 -14.66 -6.62 16.12
C PRO A 646 -13.61 -6.43 15.02
N HIS A 647 -12.40 -5.93 15.33
CA HIS A 647 -11.31 -5.80 14.35
C HIS A 647 -11.66 -4.93 13.14
N GLN A 648 -12.26 -3.76 13.40
CA GLN A 648 -12.65 -2.81 12.36
C GLN A 648 -11.44 -2.41 11.52
N GLN A 649 -11.60 -2.32 10.20
CA GLN A 649 -10.58 -1.75 9.31
C GLN A 649 -10.29 -0.30 9.64
N ARG A 650 -9.00 0.05 9.65
CA ARG A 650 -8.47 1.37 9.96
C ARG A 650 -7.31 1.68 8.99
N GLY A 651 -6.73 2.88 9.11
CA GLY A 651 -5.65 3.29 8.22
C GLY A 651 -6.11 3.33 6.76
N CYS A 652 -5.18 3.10 5.84
CA CYS A 652 -5.47 3.00 4.39
C CYS A 652 -6.29 1.75 4.07
N ASP A 653 -7.27 1.90 3.17
CA ASP A 653 -8.11 0.77 2.76
C ASP A 653 -7.40 -0.21 1.82
N ALA A 654 -6.37 0.28 1.11
CA ALA A 654 -5.56 -0.50 0.17
C ALA A 654 -4.09 -0.19 0.41
N GLN A 655 -3.32 -1.18 0.87
CA GLN A 655 -1.97 -1.00 1.37
C GLN A 655 -0.97 -1.96 0.69
N ALA A 656 0.07 -1.41 0.08
CA ALA A 656 0.91 -2.11 -0.90
C ALA A 656 1.73 -3.26 -0.27
N TRP A 657 2.41 -2.99 0.83
CA TRP A 657 3.16 -3.98 1.63
C TRP A 657 2.31 -5.12 2.19
N SER A 658 1.04 -4.91 2.57
CA SER A 658 0.14 -6.01 2.98
C SER A 658 -0.12 -6.96 1.83
N VAL A 659 -0.47 -6.43 0.66
CA VAL A 659 -0.69 -7.23 -0.56
C VAL A 659 0.60 -7.92 -0.99
N SER A 660 1.73 -7.20 -0.96
CA SER A 660 3.03 -7.70 -1.38
C SER A 660 3.53 -8.84 -0.50
N GLU A 661 3.54 -8.65 0.83
CA GLU A 661 4.03 -9.69 1.74
C GLU A 661 3.11 -10.91 1.74
N ALA A 662 1.79 -10.72 1.59
CA ALA A 662 0.87 -11.84 1.40
C ALA A 662 1.20 -12.64 0.12
N LEU A 663 1.46 -11.95 -1.00
CA LEU A 663 1.81 -12.61 -2.27
C LEU A 663 3.16 -13.34 -2.16
N ARG A 664 4.16 -12.68 -1.57
CA ARG A 664 5.51 -13.21 -1.40
C ARG A 664 5.48 -14.50 -0.58
N VAL A 665 4.85 -14.48 0.59
CA VAL A 665 4.81 -15.64 1.49
C VAL A 665 3.96 -16.76 0.91
N TRP A 666 2.80 -16.45 0.33
CA TRP A 666 1.96 -17.45 -0.35
C TRP A 666 2.74 -18.18 -1.44
N THR A 667 3.46 -17.43 -2.28
CA THR A 667 4.27 -17.98 -3.36
C THR A 667 5.45 -18.81 -2.83
N LYS A 668 6.14 -18.31 -1.80
CA LYS A 668 7.27 -19.02 -1.17
C LYS A 668 6.85 -20.39 -0.62
N ILE A 669 5.76 -20.44 0.15
CA ILE A 669 5.30 -21.68 0.78
C ILE A 669 4.79 -22.67 -0.28
N ASN A 670 3.99 -22.22 -1.25
CA ASN A 670 3.48 -23.09 -2.33
C ASN A 670 4.60 -23.66 -3.22
N ARG A 671 5.61 -22.86 -3.57
CA ARG A 671 6.78 -23.35 -4.34
C ARG A 671 7.55 -24.41 -3.55
N ALA A 672 7.75 -24.20 -2.25
CA ALA A 672 8.43 -25.17 -1.39
C ALA A 672 7.67 -26.51 -1.28
N GLN A 673 6.34 -26.49 -1.22
CA GLN A 673 5.51 -27.70 -1.22
C GLN A 673 5.61 -28.47 -2.55
N LYS A 674 5.56 -27.78 -3.70
CA LYS A 674 5.69 -28.41 -5.03
C LYS A 674 7.04 -29.13 -5.20
N ILE A 675 8.13 -28.61 -4.64
CA ILE A 675 9.45 -29.27 -4.66
C ILE A 675 9.43 -30.55 -3.79
N THR A 676 8.83 -30.49 -2.60
CA THR A 676 8.71 -31.66 -1.70
C THR A 676 7.87 -32.79 -2.31
N LEU A 677 6.83 -32.47 -3.08
CA LEU A 677 5.97 -33.46 -3.74
C LEU A 677 6.63 -34.10 -4.98
N LYS A 678 7.56 -33.42 -5.66
CA LYS A 678 8.30 -33.96 -6.81
C LYS A 678 9.50 -34.84 -6.44
N THR A 679 9.94 -34.77 -5.18
CA THR A 679 11.12 -35.50 -4.66
C THR A 679 10.74 -36.74 -3.84
N LYS A 680 9.45 -36.98 -3.63
CA LYS A 680 8.88 -38.25 -3.15
C LYS A 680 8.28 -39.00 -4.33
#